data_AF-A0A957Z156-F1
#
_entry.id   AF-A0A957Z156-F1
#
_cell.length_a   1.000
_cell.length_b   1.000
_cell.length_c   1.000
_cell.angle_alpha   90.00
_cell.angle_beta   90.00
_cell.angle_gamma   90.00
#
_symmetry.space_group_name_H-M   'P 1'
#
loop_
_entity.id
_entity.type
_entity.pdbx_description
1 polymer ?
#
loop_
_entity_poly.entity_id
_entity_poly.type
_entity_poly.pdbx_seq_one_letter_code
_entity_poly.pdbx_strand_id
1 'polypeptide(L)'
;MSTTRSIRPVLFGLLAIGLAVGAQSQLNQDHVASAVVLYAVALAVMLNYFGRLDAAGLGTSRGVAQGPEPVAVFGLGGWWGLVGWLLVIVALVLTVIAQQQFYAGEPYAVEAWWFHLAAVVSILAAAYCFDGPLVWRGWRAALATWRRPAPAAKQAPWPLSSRAVLGWLALIMGVAALLRFFRFDSLPFGTWYDEAEYGLQALRILDIARFRPIFEGAINGPAHYLYLVAGSFNLFGVSTQAVRAVNAVMGIAAVPAAYMVGRELFDQRGGLVLAFLLAVSSWALSLSRFGMHSTITTPLFALLATAFLLKALRTTRLSDFAWTGFWLGVGLCFYTSYRVFLLVVALFLLHYVATTLLVDRRLPPLRIWVGLFMLGLTLLLVVAPLVLFAQKHPELFWGRVQNTFIFSNKGPDERWPALWQNVRKHLLMFNWQGDPNGRHNLPGAPMLDSISGALMVLGAGMALWRIRQPRWALMLFWLGVGLLGGILSLDFEAPQSLRSNSSLPAAYALATVPLFLVWRAWLRGDGRYYPNAIAVPLIGLLLIPAAVQNSQRYFVQQANNFASWAAFSTAETITANLLNELDDQTDAYVISFYRNHPTLNFLAADVPPYARIETTDHFPMDLDPMRSALLVLDADRRGLFEEAKRLYPLATFQEHRPDFGGNIVLYSIQLTPTDIQSVQGLVGHIFPNATWDGAPVATTIQQNFDIDWPRASPLTPPFSVEWSGVLRAYDYGLYQFSIQAPGPTQLYIDEVPILRNKDDLLAGLMLAEGNHAIRLRTAVPSAGDAANFVFTWRPPVGEPGVVPATALFTQPVRSNGLLGRYFANDEWRAPEAFARVDPQLDLYFHIPQLPRPYTVEWTGKIAIPETGEYGFSLRSIDDSALWIDDAPVAATPGRNQTGDGTLELEVGLHDMRIRFGDRTDHTNIHLYWTPPWGNRELIPTSVLFPPQADYTRTEAPTVAQLGAGSAGTGFWAGSDLSALSTIMLEGLAMPRGVAVGTDGAIYVAESQAARLLKVAGDGLPLAAIEGPRATPDSPERFEEPFDVATSQFGWVYVLDPAAARLSVFDSNGALVRNLPTDPAIFDRSRGLTVADGGSIWIAQTPTGRIVQLSPSGDIVQELAVWPGEDSQPVDVALAPDGSIYVTDAGLFKLVRFAPDGRRLMAWDLPRFNSIDGSHLVIDGAGNVYVTLPDTGQVAVYDAAGQELGRLALPAGPQGAARPVGIGVDAYGTIWVSDVVNGRLVTLERN
;
A
#
# COMPACT_ATOMS: atom_id res chain seq x y z
N MET A 1 -35.94 -48.17 27.77
CA MET A 1 -34.56 -48.43 28.26
C MET A 1 -33.92 -47.12 28.68
N SER A 2 -33.06 -47.15 29.70
CA SER A 2 -32.60 -45.97 30.46
C SER A 2 -31.17 -45.53 30.08
N THR A 3 -31.05 -44.77 28.99
CA THR A 3 -29.77 -44.19 28.52
C THR A 3 -29.97 -42.72 28.16
N THR A 4 -29.17 -41.75 28.61
CA THR A 4 -28.09 -41.75 29.62
C THR A 4 -28.05 -40.38 30.31
N ARG A 5 -28.13 -40.34 31.65
CA ARG A 5 -27.76 -39.15 32.44
C ARG A 5 -26.24 -39.05 32.49
N SER A 6 -25.63 -38.39 31.51
CA SER A 6 -24.18 -38.41 31.35
C SER A 6 -23.63 -37.07 30.87
N ILE A 7 -22.57 -36.59 31.53
CA ILE A 7 -21.81 -35.40 31.11
C ILE A 7 -20.86 -35.70 29.93
N ARG A 8 -20.67 -36.98 29.56
CA ARG A 8 -19.76 -37.41 28.48
C ARG A 8 -19.96 -36.62 27.16
N PRO A 9 -21.17 -36.39 26.63
CA PRO A 9 -21.32 -35.63 25.38
C PRO A 9 -20.82 -34.19 25.48
N VAL A 10 -20.88 -33.56 26.67
CA VAL A 10 -20.26 -32.24 26.90
C VAL A 10 -18.74 -32.37 26.87
N LEU A 11 -18.17 -33.27 27.68
CA LEU A 11 -16.71 -33.43 27.77
C LEU A 11 -16.07 -33.81 26.43
N PHE A 12 -16.65 -34.77 25.70
CA PHE A 12 -16.16 -35.17 24.38
C PHE A 12 -16.46 -34.13 23.29
N GLY A 13 -17.52 -33.33 23.44
CA GLY A 13 -17.77 -32.19 22.56
C GLY A 13 -16.76 -31.05 22.75
N LEU A 14 -16.41 -30.73 24.00
CA LEU A 14 -15.34 -29.79 24.33
C LEU A 14 -13.97 -30.33 23.89
N LEU A 15 -13.69 -31.62 24.04
CA LEU A 15 -12.50 -32.27 23.51
C LEU A 15 -12.42 -32.18 21.98
N ALA A 16 -13.53 -32.43 21.26
CA ALA A 16 -13.59 -32.28 19.81
C ALA A 16 -13.32 -30.83 19.37
N ILE A 17 -13.88 -29.84 20.08
CA ILE A 17 -13.59 -28.42 19.82
C ILE A 17 -12.12 -28.11 20.10
N GLY A 18 -11.55 -28.58 21.22
CA GLY A 18 -10.13 -28.40 21.55
C GLY A 18 -9.18 -29.02 20.53
N LEU A 19 -9.48 -30.24 20.05
CA LEU A 19 -8.73 -30.90 18.98
C LEU A 19 -8.82 -30.14 17.65
N ALA A 20 -10.00 -29.57 17.32
CA ALA A 20 -10.16 -28.76 16.12
C ALA A 20 -9.45 -27.39 16.22
N VAL A 21 -9.41 -26.76 17.39
CA VAL A 21 -8.61 -25.54 17.62
C VAL A 21 -7.12 -25.87 17.56
N GLY A 22 -6.69 -27.01 18.10
CA GLY A 22 -5.33 -27.54 17.90
C GLY A 22 -5.00 -27.81 16.42
N ALA A 23 -5.94 -28.38 15.68
CA ALA A 23 -5.82 -28.58 14.22
C ALA A 23 -5.65 -27.25 13.47
N GLN A 24 -6.41 -26.23 13.84
CA GLN A 24 -6.27 -24.89 13.28
C GLN A 24 -4.93 -24.24 13.66
N SER A 25 -4.45 -24.45 14.88
CA SER A 25 -3.12 -23.99 15.31
C SER A 25 -1.99 -24.65 14.52
N GLN A 26 -2.12 -25.94 14.17
CA GLN A 26 -1.18 -26.63 13.29
C GLN A 26 -1.26 -26.10 11.84
N LEU A 27 -2.46 -25.77 11.36
CA LEU A 27 -2.65 -25.19 10.03
C LEU A 27 -2.07 -23.77 9.93
N ASN A 28 -2.15 -22.99 11.00
CA ASN A 28 -1.51 -21.68 11.11
C ASN A 28 0.04 -21.75 11.16
N GLN A 29 0.61 -22.95 11.37
CA GLN A 29 2.05 -23.25 11.38
C GLN A 29 2.46 -24.02 10.12
N ASP A 30 1.62 -24.04 9.08
CA ASP A 30 1.80 -24.81 7.83
C ASP A 30 1.99 -26.34 8.00
N HIS A 31 1.71 -26.89 9.19
CA HIS A 31 1.72 -28.33 9.47
C HIS A 31 0.44 -29.02 8.96
N VAL A 32 0.19 -28.93 7.65
CA VAL A 32 -1.07 -29.35 7.00
C VAL A 32 -1.43 -30.81 7.30
N ALA A 33 -0.47 -31.74 7.28
CA ALA A 33 -0.73 -33.16 7.55
C ALA A 33 -1.25 -33.38 8.99
N SER A 34 -0.60 -32.77 9.98
CA SER A 34 -1.01 -32.80 11.39
C SER A 34 -2.39 -32.17 11.59
N ALA A 35 -2.65 -31.03 10.94
CA ALA A 35 -3.95 -30.37 10.97
C ALA A 35 -5.08 -31.27 10.42
N VAL A 36 -4.87 -31.91 9.26
CA VAL A 36 -5.87 -32.81 8.65
C VAL A 36 -6.18 -34.01 9.56
N VAL A 37 -5.15 -34.63 10.17
CA VAL A 37 -5.35 -35.74 11.11
C VAL A 37 -6.13 -35.29 12.35
N LEU A 38 -5.76 -34.17 12.95
CA LEU A 38 -6.46 -33.63 14.13
C LEU A 38 -7.92 -33.25 13.83
N TYR A 39 -8.20 -32.64 12.67
CA TYR A 39 -9.56 -32.36 12.22
C TYR A 39 -10.38 -33.63 11.99
N ALA A 40 -9.80 -34.67 11.39
CA ALA A 40 -10.46 -35.95 11.18
C ALA A 40 -10.81 -36.64 12.52
N VAL A 41 -9.89 -36.65 13.49
CA VAL A 41 -10.13 -37.17 14.85
C VAL A 41 -11.20 -36.34 15.57
N ALA A 42 -11.11 -35.01 15.54
CA ALA A 42 -12.09 -34.12 16.14
C ALA A 42 -13.50 -34.35 15.58
N LEU A 43 -13.64 -34.45 14.25
CA LEU A 43 -14.91 -34.73 13.59
C LEU A 43 -15.43 -36.14 13.93
N ALA A 44 -14.56 -37.16 13.99
CA ALA A 44 -14.95 -38.51 14.38
C ALA A 44 -15.48 -38.57 15.83
N VAL A 45 -14.82 -37.89 16.78
CA VAL A 45 -15.31 -37.75 18.16
C VAL A 45 -16.67 -37.05 18.17
N MET A 46 -16.81 -35.93 17.45
CA MET A 46 -18.06 -35.17 17.39
C MET A 46 -19.21 -36.00 16.79
N LEU A 47 -18.97 -36.71 15.69
CA LEU A 47 -19.97 -37.59 15.05
C LEU A 47 -20.31 -38.82 15.88
N ASN A 48 -19.37 -39.39 16.64
CA ASN A 48 -19.66 -40.53 17.52
C ASN A 48 -20.65 -40.14 18.65
N TYR A 49 -20.43 -38.99 19.30
CA TYR A 49 -21.27 -38.54 20.41
C TYR A 49 -22.53 -37.77 20.00
N PHE A 50 -22.51 -37.00 18.90
CA PHE A 50 -23.65 -36.18 18.45
C PHE A 50 -24.32 -36.70 17.17
N GLY A 51 -23.63 -37.46 16.33
CA GLY A 51 -24.21 -38.04 15.11
C GLY A 51 -25.35 -39.01 15.43
N ARG A 52 -25.19 -39.83 16.48
CA ARG A 52 -26.19 -40.81 16.97
C ARG A 52 -27.17 -40.27 18.02
N LEU A 53 -27.14 -38.97 18.38
CA LEU A 53 -28.20 -38.37 19.20
C LEU A 53 -29.46 -38.21 18.35
N ASP A 54 -30.26 -39.26 18.39
CA ASP A 54 -31.34 -39.57 17.45
C ASP A 54 -32.61 -38.71 17.67
N ALA A 55 -33.52 -38.78 16.71
CA ALA A 55 -34.61 -37.84 16.46
C ALA A 55 -35.50 -37.51 17.68
N ALA A 56 -35.71 -38.44 18.61
CA ALA A 56 -36.51 -38.20 19.83
C ALA A 56 -35.77 -37.43 20.93
N GLY A 57 -34.43 -37.52 20.98
CA GLY A 57 -33.62 -36.91 22.03
C GLY A 57 -33.53 -35.39 21.86
N LEU A 58 -33.01 -34.94 20.71
CA LEU A 58 -32.76 -33.52 20.40
C LEU A 58 -34.01 -32.71 20.03
N GLY A 59 -35.10 -32.95 20.77
CA GLY A 59 -36.35 -32.21 20.72
C GLY A 59 -37.12 -32.44 19.43
N THR A 60 -37.90 -33.52 19.41
CA THR A 60 -39.12 -33.59 18.59
C THR A 60 -40.08 -32.49 19.04
N SER A 61 -39.97 -31.33 18.40
CA SER A 61 -41.09 -30.40 18.28
C SER A 61 -41.28 -30.00 16.83
N ARG A 62 -41.38 -31.06 16.00
CA ARG A 62 -41.70 -31.02 14.57
C ARG A 62 -40.55 -30.45 13.73
N GLY A 63 -40.47 -30.86 12.45
CA GLY A 63 -39.58 -30.20 11.50
C GLY A 63 -40.13 -28.83 11.11
N VAL A 64 -39.81 -28.38 9.90
CA VAL A 64 -40.80 -27.62 9.14
C VAL A 64 -42.09 -28.46 9.15
N ALA A 65 -43.19 -27.86 9.60
CA ALA A 65 -44.18 -28.50 10.46
C ALA A 65 -44.66 -29.94 10.09
N GLN A 66 -44.73 -30.85 11.07
CA GLN A 66 -45.99 -31.62 11.20
C GLN A 66 -47.06 -30.53 11.36
N GLY A 67 -47.99 -30.45 10.41
CA GLY A 67 -48.78 -29.23 10.19
C GLY A 67 -49.34 -28.61 11.48
N PRO A 68 -49.42 -27.27 11.57
CA PRO A 68 -50.30 -26.68 12.58
C PRO A 68 -51.67 -27.34 12.46
N GLU A 69 -52.41 -27.49 13.56
CA GLU A 69 -53.86 -27.69 13.42
C GLU A 69 -54.36 -26.62 12.46
N PRO A 70 -55.21 -26.99 11.47
CA PRO A 70 -55.56 -26.07 10.40
C PRO A 70 -56.19 -24.83 11.01
N VAL A 71 -55.42 -23.73 11.05
CA VAL A 71 -55.96 -22.41 11.35
C VAL A 71 -57.04 -22.21 10.30
N ALA A 72 -58.29 -22.15 10.78
CA ALA A 72 -59.48 -22.35 9.97
C ALA A 72 -59.42 -21.53 8.67
N VAL A 73 -59.89 -22.13 7.58
CA VAL A 73 -59.84 -21.59 6.22
C VAL A 73 -60.55 -20.24 6.15
N PHE A 74 -59.80 -19.17 6.40
CA PHE A 74 -60.23 -17.78 6.30
C PHE A 74 -59.04 -16.94 5.84
N GLY A 75 -59.24 -16.19 4.75
CA GLY A 75 -58.22 -15.32 4.18
C GLY A 75 -58.52 -14.89 2.75
N LEU A 76 -58.90 -15.82 1.87
CA LEU A 76 -59.12 -15.52 0.43
C LEU A 76 -60.55 -15.06 0.09
N GLY A 77 -61.58 -15.46 0.86
CA GLY A 77 -63.00 -15.29 0.53
C GLY A 77 -63.84 -14.52 1.55
N GLY A 78 -63.24 -13.62 2.34
CA GLY A 78 -63.96 -12.75 3.28
C GLY A 78 -63.56 -11.28 3.09
N TRP A 79 -64.12 -10.35 3.89
CA TRP A 79 -63.85 -8.90 3.75
C TRP A 79 -62.35 -8.55 3.67
N TRP A 80 -61.52 -9.10 4.57
CA TRP A 80 -60.08 -8.90 4.53
C TRP A 80 -59.39 -9.54 3.32
N GLY A 81 -59.98 -10.60 2.74
CA GLY A 81 -59.53 -11.17 1.47
C GLY A 81 -59.87 -10.28 0.28
N LEU A 82 -61.07 -9.69 0.26
CA LEU A 82 -61.46 -8.69 -0.75
C LEU A 82 -60.55 -7.46 -0.69
N VAL A 83 -60.28 -6.93 0.51
CA VAL A 83 -59.31 -5.83 0.72
C VAL A 83 -57.89 -6.25 0.29
N GLY A 84 -57.47 -7.48 0.61
CA GLY A 84 -56.18 -8.02 0.17
C GLY A 84 -56.07 -8.09 -1.36
N TRP A 85 -57.07 -8.62 -2.05
CA TRP A 85 -57.11 -8.67 -3.51
C TRP A 85 -57.17 -7.27 -4.15
N LEU A 86 -57.93 -6.34 -3.57
CA LEU A 86 -57.94 -4.95 -4.01
C LEU A 86 -56.53 -4.32 -3.89
N LEU A 87 -55.83 -4.56 -2.79
CA LEU A 87 -54.45 -4.10 -2.59
C LEU A 87 -53.44 -4.76 -3.56
N VAL A 88 -53.65 -6.02 -3.96
CA VAL A 88 -52.87 -6.67 -5.04
C VAL A 88 -53.12 -5.96 -6.38
N ILE A 89 -54.38 -5.68 -6.72
CA ILE A 89 -54.72 -4.96 -7.97
C ILE A 89 -54.12 -3.54 -7.95
N VAL A 90 -54.25 -2.82 -6.84
CA VAL A 90 -53.63 -1.51 -6.64
C VAL A 90 -52.11 -1.59 -6.80
N ALA A 91 -51.45 -2.57 -6.21
CA ALA A 91 -50.00 -2.77 -6.39
C ALA A 91 -49.62 -2.98 -7.87
N LEU A 92 -50.34 -3.85 -8.58
CA LEU A 92 -50.10 -4.11 -10.00
C LEU A 92 -50.33 -2.85 -10.87
N VAL A 93 -51.41 -2.11 -10.65
CA VAL A 93 -51.71 -0.87 -11.38
C VAL A 93 -50.67 0.20 -11.11
N LEU A 94 -50.29 0.42 -9.85
CA LEU A 94 -49.25 1.37 -9.45
C LEU A 94 -47.88 1.00 -10.06
N THR A 95 -47.54 -0.29 -10.12
CA THR A 95 -46.33 -0.74 -10.83
C THR A 95 -46.41 -0.46 -12.33
N VAL A 96 -47.54 -0.69 -13.01
CA VAL A 96 -47.69 -0.35 -14.43
C VAL A 96 -47.53 1.16 -14.67
N ILE A 97 -48.12 2.00 -13.83
CA ILE A 97 -47.97 3.47 -13.91
C ILE A 97 -46.50 3.88 -13.71
N ALA A 98 -45.83 3.34 -12.67
CA ALA A 98 -44.41 3.60 -12.43
C ALA A 98 -43.54 3.17 -13.61
N GLN A 99 -43.78 1.98 -14.17
CA GLN A 99 -43.05 1.43 -15.32
C GLN A 99 -43.22 2.29 -16.57
N GLN A 100 -44.44 2.76 -16.87
CA GLN A 100 -44.69 3.68 -17.98
C GLN A 100 -43.92 5.00 -17.82
N GLN A 101 -43.83 5.54 -16.60
CA GLN A 101 -43.10 6.78 -16.33
C GLN A 101 -41.58 6.59 -16.38
N PHE A 102 -41.04 5.49 -15.81
CA PHE A 102 -39.62 5.14 -15.97
C PHE A 102 -39.24 4.89 -17.44
N TYR A 103 -40.15 4.38 -18.26
CA TYR A 103 -39.93 4.18 -19.69
C TYR A 103 -39.93 5.51 -20.46
N ALA A 104 -40.87 6.40 -20.15
CA ALA A 104 -41.08 7.66 -20.87
C ALA A 104 -40.12 8.80 -20.47
N GLY A 105 -39.65 8.84 -19.22
CA GLY A 105 -38.90 9.96 -18.67
C GLY A 105 -37.37 9.85 -18.70
N GLU A 106 -36.81 8.77 -19.24
CA GLU A 106 -35.49 8.24 -18.83
C GLU A 106 -35.49 7.91 -17.30
N PRO A 107 -34.45 7.30 -16.68
CA PRO A 107 -34.61 6.62 -15.38
C PRO A 107 -34.58 7.58 -14.19
N TYR A 108 -35.39 8.64 -14.23
CA TYR A 108 -35.19 9.90 -13.50
C TYR A 108 -36.49 10.52 -12.94
N ALA A 109 -37.67 9.95 -13.25
CA ALA A 109 -38.96 10.46 -12.78
C ALA A 109 -39.16 10.24 -11.26
N VAL A 110 -39.34 11.33 -10.50
CA VAL A 110 -39.58 11.29 -9.04
C VAL A 110 -40.94 10.66 -8.73
N GLU A 111 -41.96 10.94 -9.54
CA GLU A 111 -43.31 10.39 -9.38
C GLU A 111 -43.31 8.87 -9.55
N ALA A 112 -42.54 8.35 -10.50
CA ALA A 112 -42.41 6.92 -10.76
C ALA A 112 -41.89 6.15 -9.53
N TRP A 113 -40.92 6.74 -8.82
CA TRP A 113 -40.43 6.19 -7.55
C TRP A 113 -41.49 6.17 -6.45
N TRP A 114 -42.34 7.21 -6.35
CA TRP A 114 -43.45 7.21 -5.39
C TRP A 114 -44.53 6.17 -5.74
N PHE A 115 -44.90 6.02 -7.01
CA PHE A 115 -45.83 4.97 -7.45
C PHE A 115 -45.25 3.57 -7.20
N HIS A 116 -43.97 3.36 -7.47
CA HIS A 116 -43.27 2.10 -7.18
C HIS A 116 -43.25 1.78 -5.67
N LEU A 117 -42.91 2.76 -4.82
CA LEU A 117 -42.93 2.59 -3.37
C LEU A 117 -44.35 2.27 -2.85
N ALA A 118 -45.36 2.97 -3.35
CA ALA A 118 -46.75 2.72 -3.02
C ALA A 118 -47.22 1.32 -3.46
N ALA A 119 -46.73 0.81 -4.60
CA ALA A 119 -47.00 -0.56 -5.05
C ALA A 119 -46.39 -1.60 -4.08
N VAL A 120 -45.13 -1.42 -3.69
CA VAL A 120 -44.42 -2.30 -2.74
C VAL A 120 -45.07 -2.30 -1.36
N VAL A 121 -45.50 -1.13 -0.85
CA VAL A 121 -46.28 -1.04 0.39
C VAL A 121 -47.64 -1.74 0.25
N SER A 122 -48.32 -1.59 -0.89
CA SER A 122 -49.64 -2.20 -1.13
C SER A 122 -49.57 -3.73 -1.16
N ILE A 123 -48.56 -4.34 -1.79
CA ILE A 123 -48.42 -5.82 -1.80
C ILE A 123 -48.06 -6.38 -0.42
N LEU A 124 -47.22 -5.67 0.37
CA LEU A 124 -46.94 -6.04 1.76
C LEU A 124 -48.21 -5.94 2.64
N ALA A 125 -49.01 -4.88 2.46
CA ALA A 125 -50.27 -4.72 3.16
C ALA A 125 -51.29 -5.82 2.78
N ALA A 126 -51.39 -6.18 1.49
CA ALA A 126 -52.21 -7.29 1.02
C ALA A 126 -51.85 -8.62 1.72
N ALA A 127 -50.55 -8.89 1.87
CA ALA A 127 -50.05 -10.09 2.57
C ALA A 127 -50.56 -10.18 4.02
N TYR A 128 -50.58 -9.05 4.73
CA TYR A 128 -51.14 -8.97 6.08
C TYR A 128 -52.67 -9.10 6.11
N CYS A 129 -53.38 -8.57 5.12
CA CYS A 129 -54.82 -8.74 4.99
C CYS A 129 -55.22 -10.20 4.79
N PHE A 130 -54.50 -10.95 3.95
CA PHE A 130 -54.75 -12.39 3.74
C PHE A 130 -54.43 -13.27 4.97
N ASP A 131 -53.53 -12.84 5.87
CA ASP A 131 -53.29 -13.52 7.15
C ASP A 131 -54.37 -13.23 8.22
N GLY A 132 -55.26 -12.27 7.97
CA GLY A 132 -56.53 -12.09 8.70
C GLY A 132 -56.53 -11.14 9.92
N PRO A 133 -57.72 -10.83 10.48
CA PRO A 133 -57.92 -9.75 11.47
C PRO A 133 -57.24 -9.97 12.84
N LEU A 134 -56.69 -11.15 13.10
CA LEU A 134 -55.83 -11.43 14.25
C LEU A 134 -54.54 -10.59 14.23
N VAL A 135 -54.06 -10.16 13.05
CA VAL A 135 -52.94 -9.21 12.93
C VAL A 135 -53.37 -7.79 13.32
N TRP A 136 -54.57 -7.36 12.96
CA TRP A 136 -55.07 -6.00 13.24
C TRP A 136 -55.44 -5.78 14.71
N ARG A 137 -56.13 -6.73 15.36
CA ARG A 137 -56.21 -6.77 16.84
C ARG A 137 -54.82 -6.98 17.48
N GLY A 138 -53.88 -7.47 16.68
CA GLY A 138 -52.52 -7.79 17.04
C GLY A 138 -51.60 -6.59 17.28
N TRP A 139 -51.85 -5.36 16.80
CA TRP A 139 -50.88 -4.26 16.99
C TRP A 139 -50.70 -3.86 18.46
N ARG A 140 -51.78 -3.76 19.25
CA ARG A 140 -51.69 -3.61 20.72
C ARG A 140 -51.10 -4.85 21.41
N ALA A 141 -51.28 -6.04 20.81
CA ALA A 141 -50.67 -7.26 21.29
C ALA A 141 -49.23 -7.48 20.78
N ALA A 142 -48.71 -6.70 19.82
CA ALA A 142 -47.41 -6.92 19.19
C ALA A 142 -46.27 -6.51 20.14
N LEU A 143 -46.48 -5.41 20.84
CA LEU A 143 -45.70 -5.00 22.02
C LEU A 143 -45.74 -6.05 23.14
N ALA A 144 -46.75 -6.93 23.17
CA ALA A 144 -46.88 -8.03 24.13
C ALA A 144 -46.41 -9.40 23.59
N THR A 145 -46.37 -9.65 22.27
CA THR A 145 -45.90 -10.92 21.69
C THR A 145 -44.39 -10.98 21.57
N TRP A 146 -43.68 -9.85 21.61
CA TRP A 146 -42.24 -9.84 21.96
C TRP A 146 -41.98 -10.47 23.35
N ARG A 147 -42.98 -10.44 24.26
CA ARG A 147 -42.92 -11.06 25.60
C ARG A 147 -43.52 -12.47 25.69
N ARG A 148 -44.20 -12.99 24.67
CA ARG A 148 -44.83 -14.32 24.71
C ARG A 148 -44.01 -15.35 23.90
N PRO A 149 -43.42 -16.37 24.54
CA PRO A 149 -42.79 -17.47 23.81
C PRO A 149 -43.83 -18.24 22.99
N ALA A 150 -43.36 -19.01 22.00
CA ALA A 150 -44.22 -19.88 21.20
C ALA A 150 -45.03 -20.86 22.10
N PRO A 151 -46.23 -21.31 21.67
CA PRO A 151 -47.01 -22.30 22.40
C PRO A 151 -46.15 -23.53 22.71
N ALA A 152 -46.18 -23.98 23.97
CA ALA A 152 -45.16 -24.87 24.50
C ALA A 152 -45.14 -26.23 23.80
N ALA A 153 -44.09 -26.49 23.03
CA ALA A 153 -43.55 -27.84 22.94
C ALA A 153 -42.93 -28.21 24.29
N LYS A 154 -43.11 -29.47 24.73
CA LYS A 154 -42.67 -29.94 26.05
C LYS A 154 -41.15 -29.80 26.23
N GLN A 155 -40.77 -28.77 26.98
CA GLN A 155 -39.59 -28.64 27.83
C GLN A 155 -38.20 -28.96 27.20
N ALA A 156 -37.48 -27.90 26.82
CA ALA A 156 -36.12 -27.77 27.33
C ALA A 156 -36.21 -27.21 28.78
N PRO A 157 -35.37 -27.62 29.75
CA PRO A 157 -35.69 -27.40 31.17
C PRO A 157 -35.83 -25.93 31.62
N TRP A 158 -35.17 -24.99 30.93
CA TRP A 158 -35.27 -23.55 31.22
C TRP A 158 -35.12 -22.72 29.92
N PRO A 159 -36.19 -22.12 29.36
CA PRO A 159 -36.05 -21.11 28.30
C PRO A 159 -35.55 -19.78 28.88
N LEU A 160 -34.77 -19.01 28.11
CA LEU A 160 -34.41 -17.64 28.51
C LEU A 160 -35.68 -16.77 28.48
N SER A 161 -35.82 -15.88 29.46
CA SER A 161 -36.93 -14.91 29.42
C SER A 161 -36.74 -13.95 28.24
N SER A 162 -37.82 -13.47 27.62
CA SER A 162 -37.71 -12.49 26.54
C SER A 162 -36.88 -11.27 26.96
N ARG A 163 -37.01 -10.81 28.21
CA ARG A 163 -36.19 -9.70 28.73
C ARG A 163 -34.69 -10.01 28.73
N ALA A 164 -34.29 -11.23 29.11
CA ALA A 164 -32.89 -11.64 29.09
C ALA A 164 -32.34 -11.74 27.66
N VAL A 165 -33.11 -12.33 26.74
CA VAL A 165 -32.72 -12.40 25.31
C VAL A 165 -32.51 -11.01 24.72
N LEU A 166 -33.40 -10.07 25.04
CA LEU A 166 -33.31 -8.69 24.56
C LEU A 166 -32.15 -7.92 25.21
N GLY A 167 -31.88 -8.13 26.49
CA GLY A 167 -30.69 -7.57 27.16
C GLY A 167 -29.39 -8.06 26.53
N TRP A 168 -29.27 -9.37 26.27
CA TRP A 168 -28.10 -9.93 25.59
C TRP A 168 -27.98 -9.44 24.14
N LEU A 169 -29.07 -9.40 23.37
CA LEU A 169 -29.03 -8.90 22.00
C LEU A 169 -28.68 -7.40 21.95
N ALA A 170 -29.20 -6.59 22.87
CA ALA A 170 -28.84 -5.18 23.00
C ALA A 170 -27.35 -5.00 23.37
N LEU A 171 -26.80 -5.82 24.26
CA LEU A 171 -25.38 -5.82 24.59
C LEU A 171 -24.52 -6.19 23.36
N ILE A 172 -24.90 -7.24 22.62
CA ILE A 172 -24.18 -7.67 21.41
C ILE A 172 -24.25 -6.57 20.33
N MET A 173 -25.40 -5.89 20.17
CA MET A 173 -25.54 -4.74 19.27
C MET A 173 -24.70 -3.54 19.74
N GLY A 174 -24.59 -3.32 21.06
CA GLY A 174 -23.69 -2.30 21.65
C GLY A 174 -22.22 -2.58 21.34
N VAL A 175 -21.77 -3.84 21.48
CA VAL A 175 -20.43 -4.27 21.05
C VAL A 175 -20.26 -4.09 19.54
N ALA A 176 -21.23 -4.50 18.74
CA ALA A 176 -21.19 -4.35 17.28
C ALA A 176 -21.06 -2.89 16.83
N ALA A 177 -21.77 -1.99 17.51
CA ALA A 177 -21.72 -0.54 17.29
C ALA A 177 -20.38 0.06 17.74
N LEU A 178 -19.91 -0.31 18.94
CA LEU A 178 -18.59 0.12 19.44
C LEU A 178 -17.48 -0.24 18.44
N LEU A 179 -17.41 -1.49 17.99
CA LEU A 179 -16.40 -1.89 17.00
C LEU A 179 -16.58 -1.15 15.65
N ARG A 180 -17.82 -0.89 15.21
CA ARG A 180 -18.05 -0.21 13.92
C ARG A 180 -17.80 1.30 13.94
N PHE A 181 -17.81 1.94 15.12
CA PHE A 181 -17.55 3.38 15.28
C PHE A 181 -16.26 3.74 16.06
N PHE A 182 -15.51 2.78 16.61
CA PHE A 182 -14.22 3.04 17.25
C PHE A 182 -13.17 3.47 16.21
N ARG A 183 -12.46 4.60 16.40
CA ARG A 183 -11.52 5.19 15.42
C ARG A 183 -12.13 5.31 14.00
N PHE A 184 -13.38 5.75 13.91
CA PHE A 184 -14.13 5.82 12.63
C PHE A 184 -13.69 6.96 11.72
N ASP A 185 -13.04 7.96 12.31
CA ASP A 185 -12.34 9.07 11.69
C ASP A 185 -11.06 8.64 10.94
N SER A 186 -10.29 7.72 11.54
CA SER A 186 -8.90 7.43 11.20
C SER A 186 -8.64 6.02 10.63
N LEU A 187 -9.62 5.10 10.67
CA LEU A 187 -9.48 3.73 10.15
C LEU A 187 -10.71 3.28 9.33
N PRO A 188 -10.56 2.94 8.04
CA PRO A 188 -9.35 3.06 7.21
C PRO A 188 -8.91 4.52 6.99
N PHE A 189 -7.61 4.74 6.77
CA PHE A 189 -7.02 6.07 6.63
C PHE A 189 -7.51 6.81 5.37
N GLY A 190 -7.19 6.28 4.19
CA GLY A 190 -7.55 6.91 2.91
C GLY A 190 -9.04 6.80 2.57
N THR A 191 -9.48 7.57 1.57
CA THR A 191 -10.81 7.45 0.94
C THR A 191 -10.67 6.76 -0.41
N TRP A 192 -11.10 5.49 -0.50
CA TRP A 192 -10.93 4.73 -1.74
C TRP A 192 -11.72 5.35 -2.91
N TYR A 193 -11.19 5.31 -4.13
CA TYR A 193 -11.82 5.94 -5.31
C TYR A 193 -13.28 5.52 -5.54
N ASP A 194 -13.65 4.25 -5.31
CA ASP A 194 -15.07 3.85 -5.41
C ASP A 194 -15.90 4.45 -4.26
N GLU A 195 -15.38 4.59 -3.03
CA GLU A 195 -16.11 5.29 -1.94
C GLU A 195 -16.36 6.77 -2.30
N ALA A 196 -15.35 7.42 -2.90
CA ALA A 196 -15.43 8.80 -3.37
C ALA A 196 -16.41 8.96 -4.54
N GLU A 197 -16.36 8.08 -5.55
CA GLU A 197 -17.29 8.08 -6.68
C GLU A 197 -18.75 7.93 -6.22
N TYR A 198 -19.00 7.10 -5.20
CA TYR A 198 -20.34 6.97 -4.63
C TYR A 198 -20.78 8.22 -3.88
N GLY A 199 -19.84 8.96 -3.27
CA GLY A 199 -20.06 10.29 -2.74
C GLY A 199 -20.44 11.29 -3.84
N LEU A 200 -19.67 11.36 -4.92
CA LEU A 200 -19.94 12.24 -6.08
C LEU A 200 -21.31 11.97 -6.72
N GLN A 201 -21.66 10.71 -6.97
CA GLN A 201 -22.97 10.37 -7.52
C GLN A 201 -24.12 10.60 -6.52
N ALA A 202 -23.86 10.54 -5.20
CA ALA A 202 -24.83 10.91 -4.18
C ALA A 202 -25.03 12.43 -4.08
N LEU A 203 -23.98 13.24 -4.20
CA LEU A 203 -24.08 14.70 -4.34
C LEU A 203 -24.91 15.07 -5.56
N ARG A 204 -24.62 14.45 -6.72
CA ARG A 204 -25.39 14.64 -7.96
C ARG A 204 -26.89 14.35 -7.80
N ILE A 205 -27.29 13.43 -6.92
CA ILE A 205 -28.71 13.18 -6.58
C ILE A 205 -29.29 14.33 -5.74
N LEU A 206 -28.52 14.94 -4.84
CA LEU A 206 -28.95 16.10 -4.06
C LEU A 206 -29.07 17.36 -4.93
N ASP A 207 -28.02 17.66 -5.70
CA ASP A 207 -27.89 18.92 -6.44
C ASP A 207 -28.79 18.98 -7.68
N ILE A 208 -28.90 17.86 -8.40
CA ILE A 208 -29.71 17.77 -9.61
C ILE A 208 -31.05 17.14 -9.25
N ALA A 209 -32.08 17.98 -9.04
CA ALA A 209 -33.42 17.54 -8.63
C ALA A 209 -34.08 16.49 -9.56
N ARG A 210 -33.69 16.44 -10.84
CA ARG A 210 -34.14 15.43 -11.81
C ARG A 210 -33.30 14.15 -11.81
N PHE A 211 -32.11 14.11 -11.23
CA PHE A 211 -31.23 12.95 -11.30
C PHE A 211 -31.63 11.89 -10.26
N ARG A 212 -32.55 10.98 -10.63
CA ARG A 212 -33.06 9.89 -9.78
C ARG A 212 -32.82 8.50 -10.37
N PRO A 213 -31.56 8.12 -10.68
CA PRO A 213 -31.22 6.89 -11.40
C PRO A 213 -31.80 5.61 -10.77
N ILE A 214 -32.10 4.62 -11.61
CA ILE A 214 -32.36 3.22 -11.20
C ILE A 214 -31.04 2.45 -11.09
N PHE A 215 -30.12 2.73 -12.00
CA PHE A 215 -28.81 2.14 -12.16
C PHE A 215 -27.87 3.27 -12.59
N GLU A 216 -26.67 3.30 -12.04
CA GLU A 216 -25.68 4.34 -12.35
C GLU A 216 -24.46 3.68 -13.01
N GLY A 217 -24.06 4.23 -14.15
CA GLY A 217 -22.99 3.71 -15.00
C GLY A 217 -21.61 3.87 -14.36
N ALA A 218 -21.36 4.99 -13.66
CA ALA A 218 -20.09 5.27 -13.00
C ALA A 218 -19.73 4.19 -11.95
N ILE A 219 -20.71 3.78 -11.15
CA ILE A 219 -20.55 2.67 -10.16
C ILE A 219 -20.86 1.28 -10.76
N ASN A 220 -21.22 1.24 -12.04
CA ASN A 220 -21.62 0.05 -12.81
C ASN A 220 -22.62 -0.86 -12.06
N GLY A 221 -23.65 -0.25 -11.45
CA GLY A 221 -24.53 -0.96 -10.52
C GLY A 221 -25.85 -0.23 -10.18
N PRO A 222 -26.78 -0.93 -9.49
CA PRO A 222 -28.04 -0.35 -9.04
C PRO A 222 -27.84 0.86 -8.09
N ALA A 223 -28.63 1.92 -8.28
CA ALA A 223 -28.44 3.18 -7.58
C ALA A 223 -29.03 3.24 -6.15
N HIS A 224 -29.67 2.17 -5.66
CA HIS A 224 -30.43 2.22 -4.39
C HIS A 224 -29.55 2.57 -3.18
N TYR A 225 -28.27 2.20 -3.24
CA TYR A 225 -27.28 2.56 -2.23
C TYR A 225 -26.97 4.06 -2.21
N LEU A 226 -26.92 4.71 -3.37
CA LEU A 226 -26.59 6.14 -3.49
C LEU A 226 -27.63 7.02 -2.78
N TYR A 227 -28.91 6.64 -2.78
CA TYR A 227 -29.93 7.33 -2.00
C TYR A 227 -29.71 7.26 -0.49
N LEU A 228 -29.08 6.19 0.01
CA LEU A 228 -28.71 6.10 1.43
C LEU A 228 -27.53 7.00 1.76
N VAL A 229 -26.54 7.10 0.87
CA VAL A 229 -25.40 8.03 1.01
C VAL A 229 -25.88 9.49 0.94
N ALA A 230 -26.74 9.82 -0.03
CA ALA A 230 -27.37 11.14 -0.15
C ALA A 230 -28.23 11.49 1.09
N GLY A 231 -28.94 10.51 1.64
CA GLY A 231 -29.62 10.66 2.94
C GLY A 231 -28.65 10.87 4.10
N SER A 232 -27.49 10.21 4.08
CA SER A 232 -26.42 10.36 5.08
C SER A 232 -25.80 11.77 5.06
N PHE A 233 -25.53 12.34 3.87
CA PHE A 233 -25.02 13.70 3.74
C PHE A 233 -25.99 14.75 4.30
N ASN A 234 -27.30 14.59 4.13
CA ASN A 234 -28.30 15.47 4.75
C ASN A 234 -28.33 15.38 6.29
N LEU A 235 -27.77 14.33 6.90
CA LEU A 235 -27.76 14.11 8.36
C LEU A 235 -26.42 14.47 9.01
N PHE A 236 -25.30 14.26 8.30
CA PHE A 236 -23.95 14.34 8.86
C PHE A 236 -22.99 15.27 8.09
N GLY A 237 -23.45 15.89 6.99
CA GLY A 237 -22.60 16.65 6.08
C GLY A 237 -21.87 15.75 5.07
N VAL A 238 -21.24 16.39 4.08
CA VAL A 238 -20.47 15.72 3.03
C VAL A 238 -19.12 15.29 3.61
N SER A 239 -18.87 13.98 3.68
CA SER A 239 -17.61 13.41 4.18
C SER A 239 -17.52 11.91 3.88
N THR A 240 -16.30 11.37 3.83
CA THR A 240 -16.07 9.92 3.75
C THR A 240 -16.71 9.16 4.90
N GLN A 241 -16.70 9.73 6.11
CA GLN A 241 -17.34 9.16 7.29
C GLN A 241 -18.86 9.07 7.10
N ALA A 242 -19.50 10.05 6.46
CA ALA A 242 -20.92 9.97 6.13
C ALA A 242 -21.24 8.88 5.08
N VAL A 243 -20.38 8.64 4.09
CA VAL A 243 -20.52 7.49 3.17
C VAL A 243 -20.41 6.17 3.94
N ARG A 244 -19.35 6.01 4.75
CA ARG A 244 -19.09 4.81 5.56
C ARG A 244 -20.17 4.56 6.62
N ALA A 245 -20.83 5.59 7.14
CA ALA A 245 -21.83 5.49 8.20
C ALA A 245 -23.04 4.62 7.78
N VAL A 246 -23.41 4.67 6.49
CA VAL A 246 -24.42 3.77 5.90
C VAL A 246 -24.07 2.31 6.18
N ASN A 247 -22.81 1.93 5.99
CA ASN A 247 -22.37 0.54 6.12
C ASN A 247 -22.11 0.13 7.57
N ALA A 248 -21.69 1.06 8.42
CA ALA A 248 -21.62 0.84 9.85
C ALA A 248 -23.02 0.49 10.41
N VAL A 249 -24.05 1.25 10.02
CA VAL A 249 -25.45 0.99 10.41
C VAL A 249 -25.97 -0.32 9.82
N MET A 250 -25.73 -0.62 8.54
CA MET A 250 -26.12 -1.90 7.93
C MET A 250 -25.42 -3.10 8.60
N GLY A 251 -24.16 -2.95 9.01
CA GLY A 251 -23.42 -3.96 9.76
C GLY A 251 -23.96 -4.19 11.18
N ILE A 252 -24.42 -3.13 11.86
CA ILE A 252 -25.14 -3.25 13.14
C ILE A 252 -26.49 -3.95 12.91
N ALA A 253 -27.20 -3.65 11.82
CA ALA A 253 -28.47 -4.29 11.47
C ALA A 253 -28.33 -5.77 11.08
N ALA A 254 -27.15 -6.20 10.61
CA ALA A 254 -26.88 -7.60 10.30
C ALA A 254 -26.86 -8.49 11.56
N VAL A 255 -26.52 -7.95 12.73
CA VAL A 255 -26.49 -8.66 14.02
C VAL A 255 -27.87 -9.17 14.47
N PRO A 256 -28.95 -8.37 14.56
CA PRO A 256 -30.27 -8.89 14.85
C PRO A 256 -30.84 -9.77 13.71
N ALA A 257 -30.44 -9.55 12.45
CA ALA A 257 -30.80 -10.45 11.35
C ALA A 257 -30.17 -11.84 11.51
N ALA A 258 -28.90 -11.90 11.92
CA ALA A 258 -28.19 -13.12 12.31
C ALA A 258 -28.83 -13.82 13.52
N TYR A 259 -29.25 -13.07 14.55
CA TYR A 259 -30.06 -13.61 15.64
C TYR A 259 -31.35 -14.26 15.12
N MET A 260 -32.05 -13.63 14.18
CA MET A 260 -33.29 -14.18 13.61
C MET A 260 -33.02 -15.49 12.84
N VAL A 261 -32.00 -15.57 12.00
CA VAL A 261 -31.61 -16.82 11.30
C VAL A 261 -31.23 -17.91 12.31
N GLY A 262 -30.33 -17.63 13.25
CA GLY A 262 -29.85 -18.60 14.23
C GLY A 262 -30.98 -19.09 15.15
N ARG A 263 -31.97 -18.24 15.45
CA ARG A 263 -33.16 -18.64 16.23
C ARG A 263 -34.05 -19.65 15.48
N GLU A 264 -34.21 -19.50 14.16
CA GLU A 264 -35.04 -20.41 13.35
C GLU A 264 -34.29 -21.70 12.95
N LEU A 265 -32.95 -21.65 12.79
CA LEU A 265 -32.10 -22.84 12.58
C LEU A 265 -31.93 -23.70 13.85
N PHE A 266 -31.76 -23.03 15.00
CA PHE A 266 -31.34 -23.62 16.27
C PHE A 266 -32.36 -23.36 17.40
N ASP A 267 -32.11 -22.36 18.25
CA ASP A 267 -32.99 -21.82 19.30
C ASP A 267 -32.53 -20.39 19.67
N GLN A 268 -33.13 -19.78 20.69
CA GLN A 268 -32.72 -18.44 21.18
C GLN A 268 -31.22 -18.31 21.50
N ARG A 269 -30.56 -19.39 21.95
CA ARG A 269 -29.13 -19.39 22.31
C ARG A 269 -28.27 -19.49 21.06
N GLY A 270 -28.61 -20.38 20.14
CA GLY A 270 -27.95 -20.44 18.83
C GLY A 270 -28.07 -19.13 18.06
N GLY A 271 -29.22 -18.44 18.17
CA GLY A 271 -29.38 -17.07 17.68
C GLY A 271 -28.40 -16.07 18.32
N LEU A 272 -28.25 -16.08 19.64
CA LEU A 272 -27.32 -15.17 20.34
C LEU A 272 -25.84 -15.47 20.00
N VAL A 273 -25.47 -16.75 19.85
CA VAL A 273 -24.11 -17.15 19.44
C VAL A 273 -23.82 -16.67 18.01
N LEU A 274 -24.72 -16.91 17.05
CA LEU A 274 -24.56 -16.46 15.66
C LEU A 274 -24.48 -14.92 15.56
N ALA A 275 -25.32 -14.21 16.33
CA ALA A 275 -25.27 -12.75 16.40
C ALA A 275 -23.96 -12.24 17.01
N PHE A 276 -23.45 -12.87 18.07
CA PHE A 276 -22.18 -12.50 18.68
C PHE A 276 -21.00 -12.71 17.73
N LEU A 277 -20.90 -13.89 17.11
CA LEU A 277 -19.82 -14.19 16.17
C LEU A 277 -19.79 -13.20 15.00
N LEU A 278 -20.96 -12.84 14.45
CA LEU A 278 -21.06 -11.83 13.39
C LEU A 278 -20.75 -10.39 13.88
N ALA A 279 -21.09 -10.07 15.13
CA ALA A 279 -20.83 -8.76 15.72
C ALA A 279 -19.32 -8.47 15.84
N VAL A 280 -18.53 -9.48 16.23
CA VAL A 280 -17.09 -9.37 16.49
C VAL A 280 -16.18 -9.80 15.33
N SER A 281 -16.72 -10.45 14.29
CA SER A 281 -15.98 -10.91 13.11
C SER A 281 -15.20 -9.81 12.42
N SER A 282 -13.89 -10.00 12.18
CA SER A 282 -13.04 -9.06 11.45
C SER A 282 -13.50 -8.91 10.00
N TRP A 283 -13.87 -10.01 9.33
CA TRP A 283 -14.41 -9.98 7.97
C TRP A 283 -15.70 -9.17 7.88
N ALA A 284 -16.63 -9.37 8.82
CA ALA A 284 -17.85 -8.57 8.87
C ALA A 284 -17.58 -7.11 9.23
N LEU A 285 -16.55 -6.84 10.05
CA LEU A 285 -16.13 -5.51 10.47
C LEU A 285 -15.50 -4.71 9.32
N SER A 286 -14.56 -5.29 8.57
CA SER A 286 -13.97 -4.68 7.37
C SER A 286 -15.05 -4.29 6.36
N LEU A 287 -15.98 -5.22 6.06
CA LEU A 287 -17.11 -4.95 5.17
C LEU A 287 -18.15 -3.96 5.76
N SER A 288 -18.13 -3.68 7.07
CA SER A 288 -19.02 -2.68 7.69
C SER A 288 -18.41 -1.28 7.72
N ARG A 289 -17.09 -1.11 7.49
CA ARG A 289 -16.36 0.17 7.66
C ARG A 289 -15.87 0.75 6.34
N PHE A 290 -16.45 0.28 5.24
CA PHE A 290 -16.03 0.51 3.87
C PHE A 290 -17.28 0.84 3.03
N GLY A 291 -17.38 2.07 2.53
CA GLY A 291 -18.61 2.74 2.11
C GLY A 291 -19.12 2.44 0.70
N MET A 292 -19.45 1.17 0.41
CA MET A 292 -20.01 0.76 -0.89
C MET A 292 -21.16 -0.25 -0.83
N HIS A 293 -21.91 -0.35 -1.93
CA HIS A 293 -23.06 -1.23 -2.09
C HIS A 293 -22.71 -2.72 -2.09
N SER A 294 -21.46 -3.08 -2.39
CA SER A 294 -20.98 -4.45 -2.60
C SER A 294 -20.62 -5.18 -1.30
N THR A 295 -20.74 -4.53 -0.15
CA THR A 295 -20.15 -4.92 1.14
C THR A 295 -21.16 -5.63 2.07
N ILE A 296 -21.31 -5.21 3.34
CA ILE A 296 -22.13 -5.87 4.37
C ILE A 296 -23.65 -5.91 4.07
N THR A 297 -24.11 -5.09 3.12
CA THR A 297 -25.47 -5.10 2.55
C THR A 297 -25.88 -6.49 2.04
N THR A 298 -24.99 -7.19 1.35
CA THR A 298 -25.25 -8.51 0.75
C THR A 298 -25.47 -9.59 1.83
N PRO A 299 -24.58 -9.74 2.83
CA PRO A 299 -24.84 -10.52 4.04
C PRO A 299 -26.14 -10.14 4.77
N LEU A 300 -26.43 -8.84 4.96
CA LEU A 300 -27.63 -8.35 5.65
C LEU A 300 -28.93 -8.82 4.96
N PHE A 301 -29.07 -8.58 3.66
CA PHE A 301 -30.28 -8.95 2.94
C PHE A 301 -30.43 -10.47 2.83
N ALA A 302 -29.32 -11.21 2.69
CA ALA A 302 -29.34 -12.68 2.68
C ALA A 302 -29.77 -13.26 4.04
N LEU A 303 -29.32 -12.66 5.15
CA LEU A 303 -29.78 -12.98 6.50
C LEU A 303 -31.28 -12.69 6.68
N LEU A 304 -31.75 -11.51 6.27
CA LEU A 304 -33.15 -11.11 6.41
C LEU A 304 -34.06 -12.01 5.55
N ALA A 305 -33.74 -12.23 4.28
CA ALA A 305 -34.46 -13.15 3.39
C ALA A 305 -34.49 -14.57 3.98
N THR A 306 -33.36 -15.10 4.47
CA THR A 306 -33.32 -16.43 5.10
C THR A 306 -34.17 -16.50 6.38
N ALA A 307 -34.09 -15.49 7.24
CA ALA A 307 -34.84 -15.45 8.48
C ALA A 307 -36.35 -15.44 8.23
N PHE A 308 -36.82 -14.63 7.28
CA PHE A 308 -38.22 -14.60 6.89
C PHE A 308 -38.64 -15.88 6.15
N LEU A 309 -37.79 -16.47 5.31
CA LEU A 309 -38.08 -17.74 4.63
C LEU A 309 -38.29 -18.91 5.60
N LEU A 310 -37.37 -19.08 6.56
CA LEU A 310 -37.46 -20.13 7.58
C LEU A 310 -38.72 -19.93 8.45
N LYS A 311 -39.01 -18.68 8.82
CA LYS A 311 -40.22 -18.30 9.57
C LYS A 311 -41.50 -18.52 8.74
N ALA A 312 -41.48 -18.24 7.43
CA ALA A 312 -42.60 -18.43 6.52
C ALA A 312 -42.94 -19.92 6.35
N LEU A 313 -41.93 -20.76 6.13
CA LEU A 313 -42.09 -22.21 6.08
C LEU A 313 -42.60 -22.79 7.41
N ARG A 314 -42.18 -22.24 8.57
CA ARG A 314 -42.66 -22.66 9.89
C ARG A 314 -44.10 -22.20 10.21
N THR A 315 -44.48 -20.98 9.82
CA THR A 315 -45.75 -20.36 10.22
C THR A 315 -46.85 -20.43 9.16
N THR A 316 -46.48 -20.67 7.90
CA THR A 316 -47.30 -20.56 6.68
C THR A 316 -47.98 -19.21 6.45
N ARG A 317 -47.48 -18.14 7.08
CA ARG A 317 -48.00 -16.76 6.93
C ARG A 317 -47.60 -16.14 5.60
N LEU A 318 -48.58 -15.59 4.88
CA LEU A 318 -48.33 -14.94 3.59
C LEU A 318 -47.52 -13.65 3.74
N SER A 319 -47.69 -12.94 4.87
CA SER A 319 -46.83 -11.80 5.24
C SER A 319 -45.35 -12.18 5.37
N ASP A 320 -45.02 -13.34 5.93
CA ASP A 320 -43.62 -13.78 6.08
C ASP A 320 -43.02 -14.20 4.71
N PHE A 321 -43.83 -14.78 3.81
CA PHE A 321 -43.43 -15.01 2.43
C PHE A 321 -43.22 -13.71 1.64
N ALA A 322 -44.10 -12.71 1.80
CA ALA A 322 -43.97 -11.41 1.16
C ALA A 322 -42.70 -10.67 1.63
N TRP A 323 -42.41 -10.67 2.94
CA TRP A 323 -41.14 -10.16 3.46
C TRP A 323 -39.91 -10.89 2.93
N THR A 324 -40.02 -12.20 2.68
CA THR A 324 -38.94 -12.96 2.00
C THR A 324 -38.73 -12.41 0.58
N GLY A 325 -39.80 -12.25 -0.19
CA GLY A 325 -39.74 -11.69 -1.55
C GLY A 325 -39.19 -10.26 -1.58
N PHE A 326 -39.59 -9.44 -0.61
CA PHE A 326 -39.09 -8.07 -0.43
C PHE A 326 -37.58 -8.04 -0.20
N TRP A 327 -37.03 -8.80 0.76
CA TRP A 327 -35.59 -8.78 1.03
C TRP A 327 -34.76 -9.46 -0.08
N LEU A 328 -35.34 -10.38 -0.84
CA LEU A 328 -34.73 -10.88 -2.08
C LEU A 328 -34.69 -9.78 -3.16
N GLY A 329 -35.76 -9.00 -3.32
CA GLY A 329 -35.80 -7.90 -4.28
C GLY A 329 -34.85 -6.76 -3.92
N VAL A 330 -34.85 -6.33 -2.66
CA VAL A 330 -33.96 -5.27 -2.17
C VAL A 330 -32.48 -5.64 -2.37
N GLY A 331 -32.08 -6.88 -2.09
CA GLY A 331 -30.68 -7.29 -2.32
C GLY A 331 -30.25 -7.26 -3.79
N LEU A 332 -31.14 -7.63 -4.73
CA LEU A 332 -30.89 -7.51 -6.17
C LEU A 332 -30.78 -6.05 -6.62
N CYS A 333 -31.50 -5.16 -5.94
CA CYS A 333 -31.45 -3.71 -6.12
C CYS A 333 -30.22 -3.05 -5.49
N PHE A 334 -29.29 -3.80 -4.89
CA PHE A 334 -28.03 -3.27 -4.33
C PHE A 334 -26.79 -3.83 -5.02
N TYR A 335 -26.59 -5.16 -5.08
CA TYR A 335 -25.35 -5.74 -5.60
C TYR A 335 -25.57 -6.87 -6.59
N THR A 336 -24.75 -6.91 -7.64
CA THR A 336 -24.82 -7.90 -8.72
C THR A 336 -24.56 -9.33 -8.24
N SER A 337 -23.61 -9.55 -7.31
CA SER A 337 -23.34 -10.90 -6.76
C SER A 337 -24.50 -11.45 -5.91
N TYR A 338 -25.42 -10.61 -5.43
CA TYR A 338 -26.63 -11.08 -4.74
C TYR A 338 -27.56 -11.89 -5.66
N ARG A 339 -27.43 -11.75 -6.99
CA ARG A 339 -28.15 -12.58 -7.97
C ARG A 339 -27.95 -14.09 -7.73
N VAL A 340 -26.75 -14.49 -7.30
CA VAL A 340 -26.42 -15.89 -7.00
C VAL A 340 -27.14 -16.39 -5.74
N PHE A 341 -27.51 -15.51 -4.80
CA PHE A 341 -28.24 -15.90 -3.59
C PHE A 341 -29.67 -16.41 -3.90
N LEU A 342 -30.26 -16.03 -5.04
CA LEU A 342 -31.52 -16.64 -5.51
C LEU A 342 -31.40 -18.16 -5.70
N LEU A 343 -30.23 -18.64 -6.13
CA LEU A 343 -29.96 -20.06 -6.31
C LEU A 343 -29.89 -20.80 -4.95
N VAL A 344 -29.41 -20.15 -3.88
CA VAL A 344 -29.46 -20.71 -2.51
C VAL A 344 -30.92 -20.98 -2.11
N VAL A 345 -31.79 -19.99 -2.30
CA VAL A 345 -33.22 -20.11 -1.99
C VAL A 345 -33.90 -21.18 -2.85
N ALA A 346 -33.60 -21.21 -4.15
CA ALA A 346 -34.17 -22.20 -5.07
C ALA A 346 -33.73 -23.63 -4.73
N LEU A 347 -32.45 -23.87 -4.48
CA LEU A 347 -31.93 -25.20 -4.09
C LEU A 347 -32.45 -25.64 -2.73
N PHE A 348 -32.54 -24.73 -1.77
CA PHE A 348 -33.15 -25.02 -0.46
C PHE A 348 -34.63 -25.38 -0.57
N LEU A 349 -35.41 -24.62 -1.35
CA LEU A 349 -36.84 -24.91 -1.57
C LEU A 349 -37.03 -26.22 -2.34
N LEU A 350 -36.23 -26.49 -3.38
CA LEU A 350 -36.23 -27.75 -4.11
C LEU A 350 -35.93 -28.92 -3.18
N HIS A 351 -34.89 -28.81 -2.36
CA HIS A 351 -34.52 -29.85 -1.38
C HIS A 351 -35.59 -30.01 -0.29
N TYR A 352 -36.20 -28.92 0.18
CA TYR A 352 -37.31 -28.96 1.14
C TYR A 352 -38.55 -29.68 0.56
N VAL A 353 -38.94 -29.36 -0.67
CA VAL A 353 -40.05 -30.05 -1.36
C VAL A 353 -39.69 -31.51 -1.63
N ALA A 354 -38.49 -31.80 -2.13
CA ALA A 354 -38.02 -33.16 -2.40
C ALA A 354 -37.96 -34.02 -1.14
N THR A 355 -37.48 -33.49 0.00
CA THR A 355 -37.49 -34.22 1.28
C THR A 355 -38.91 -34.45 1.80
N THR A 356 -39.79 -33.45 1.71
CA THR A 356 -41.20 -33.58 2.11
C THR A 356 -41.93 -34.66 1.26
N LEU A 357 -41.68 -34.69 -0.05
CA LEU A 357 -42.28 -35.64 -0.99
C LEU A 357 -41.68 -37.06 -0.90
N LEU A 358 -40.35 -37.18 -0.91
CA LEU A 358 -39.65 -38.46 -1.10
C LEU A 358 -39.32 -39.15 0.24
N VAL A 359 -39.06 -38.38 1.30
CA VAL A 359 -38.70 -38.90 2.63
C VAL A 359 -39.91 -38.93 3.55
N ASP A 360 -40.60 -37.80 3.74
CA ASP A 360 -41.77 -37.72 4.62
C ASP A 360 -43.06 -38.26 3.97
N ARG A 361 -43.03 -38.51 2.65
CA ARG A 361 -44.14 -39.02 1.82
C ARG A 361 -45.43 -38.18 1.94
N ARG A 362 -45.27 -36.85 1.90
CA ARG A 362 -46.35 -35.86 2.06
C ARG A 362 -46.27 -34.78 0.98
N LEU A 363 -47.42 -34.26 0.57
CA LEU A 363 -47.50 -33.05 -0.23
C LEU A 363 -47.33 -31.81 0.67
N PRO A 364 -46.52 -30.81 0.29
CA PRO A 364 -46.54 -29.50 0.93
C PRO A 364 -47.96 -28.89 0.86
N PRO A 365 -48.50 -28.32 1.95
CA PRO A 365 -49.85 -27.77 1.96
C PRO A 365 -50.00 -26.62 0.96
N LEU A 366 -51.20 -26.48 0.37
CA LEU A 366 -51.52 -25.44 -0.63
C LEU A 366 -51.09 -24.02 -0.21
N ARG A 367 -51.18 -23.70 1.08
CA ARG A 367 -50.76 -22.40 1.63
C ARG A 367 -49.26 -22.11 1.45
N ILE A 368 -48.39 -23.12 1.37
CA ILE A 368 -46.98 -22.93 0.98
C ILE A 368 -46.88 -22.52 -0.49
N TRP A 369 -47.63 -23.15 -1.41
CA TRP A 369 -47.62 -22.78 -2.82
C TRP A 369 -48.16 -21.36 -3.06
N VAL A 370 -49.26 -20.98 -2.38
CA VAL A 370 -49.76 -19.60 -2.37
C VAL A 370 -48.74 -18.63 -1.75
N GLY A 371 -48.02 -19.07 -0.71
CA GLY A 371 -46.91 -18.33 -0.12
C GLY A 371 -45.74 -18.11 -1.09
N LEU A 372 -45.32 -19.14 -1.81
CA LEU A 372 -44.27 -19.05 -2.82
C LEU A 372 -44.67 -18.15 -4.00
N PHE A 373 -45.95 -18.18 -4.41
CA PHE A 373 -46.48 -17.19 -5.36
C PHE A 373 -46.41 -15.76 -4.80
N MET A 374 -46.80 -15.54 -3.53
CA MET A 374 -46.74 -14.23 -2.89
C MET A 374 -45.29 -13.71 -2.74
N LEU A 375 -44.34 -14.60 -2.43
CA LEU A 375 -42.90 -14.33 -2.42
C LEU A 375 -42.45 -13.88 -3.81
N GLY A 376 -42.76 -14.66 -4.86
CA GLY A 376 -42.39 -14.36 -6.24
C GLY A 376 -42.99 -13.06 -6.76
N LEU A 377 -44.27 -12.81 -6.47
CA LEU A 377 -44.96 -11.56 -6.82
C LEU A 377 -44.32 -10.35 -6.11
N THR A 378 -44.04 -10.45 -4.81
CA THR A 378 -43.41 -9.35 -4.07
C THR A 378 -41.98 -9.09 -4.57
N LEU A 379 -41.22 -10.15 -4.86
CA LEU A 379 -39.89 -10.07 -5.48
C LEU A 379 -39.94 -9.32 -6.82
N LEU A 380 -40.81 -9.75 -7.73
CA LEU A 380 -40.98 -9.14 -9.06
C LEU A 380 -41.39 -7.66 -8.97
N LEU A 381 -42.31 -7.31 -8.06
CA LEU A 381 -42.75 -5.92 -7.87
C LEU A 381 -41.62 -5.02 -7.37
N VAL A 382 -40.76 -5.51 -6.46
CA VAL A 382 -39.60 -4.76 -5.95
C VAL A 382 -38.53 -4.58 -7.03
N VAL A 383 -38.22 -5.60 -7.83
CA VAL A 383 -37.19 -5.48 -8.88
C VAL A 383 -37.69 -4.88 -10.19
N ALA A 384 -38.97 -4.55 -10.31
CA ALA A 384 -39.56 -4.07 -11.57
C ALA A 384 -38.80 -2.90 -12.23
N PRO A 385 -38.33 -1.85 -11.51
CA PRO A 385 -37.55 -0.77 -12.12
C PRO A 385 -36.22 -1.29 -12.70
N LEU A 386 -35.54 -2.17 -11.97
CA LEU A 386 -34.26 -2.75 -12.38
C LEU A 386 -34.41 -3.71 -13.57
N VAL A 387 -35.52 -4.46 -13.64
CA VAL A 387 -35.84 -5.32 -14.79
C VAL A 387 -36.11 -4.47 -16.04
N LEU A 388 -36.82 -3.35 -15.91
CA LEU A 388 -37.03 -2.41 -17.01
C LEU A 388 -35.71 -1.82 -17.53
N PHE A 389 -34.83 -1.40 -16.62
CA PHE A 389 -33.50 -0.93 -16.97
C PHE A 389 -32.69 -2.02 -17.71
N ALA A 390 -32.69 -3.26 -17.19
CA ALA A 390 -31.99 -4.39 -17.80
C ALA A 390 -32.52 -4.78 -19.20
N GLN A 391 -33.81 -4.50 -19.49
CA GLN A 391 -34.40 -4.69 -20.82
C GLN A 391 -34.03 -3.58 -21.80
N LYS A 392 -33.92 -2.33 -21.31
CA LYS A 392 -33.60 -1.15 -22.14
C LYS A 392 -32.09 -0.99 -22.39
N HIS A 393 -31.27 -1.34 -21.42
CA HIS A 393 -29.81 -1.20 -21.43
C HIS A 393 -29.10 -2.51 -21.04
N PRO A 394 -29.31 -3.60 -21.81
CA PRO A 394 -28.73 -4.91 -21.50
C PRO A 394 -27.20 -4.89 -21.47
N GLU A 395 -26.56 -4.10 -22.34
CA GLU A 395 -25.11 -3.91 -22.39
C GLU A 395 -24.54 -3.29 -21.11
N LEU A 396 -25.17 -2.24 -20.57
CA LEU A 396 -24.76 -1.64 -19.29
C LEU A 396 -25.02 -2.61 -18.12
N PHE A 397 -26.18 -3.28 -18.11
CA PHE A 397 -26.58 -4.15 -16.99
C PHE A 397 -25.78 -5.47 -16.89
N TRP A 398 -25.25 -5.98 -18.01
CA TRP A 398 -24.45 -7.20 -18.06
C TRP A 398 -22.94 -6.95 -18.21
N GLY A 399 -22.50 -5.77 -18.65
CA GLY A 399 -21.09 -5.47 -18.95
C GLY A 399 -20.13 -5.79 -17.81
N ARG A 400 -20.47 -5.46 -16.55
CA ARG A 400 -19.62 -5.82 -15.40
C ARG A 400 -19.46 -7.33 -15.19
N VAL A 401 -20.51 -8.12 -15.46
CA VAL A 401 -20.45 -9.59 -15.35
C VAL A 401 -19.60 -10.17 -16.48
N GLN A 402 -19.77 -9.66 -17.71
CA GLN A 402 -18.98 -10.09 -18.88
C GLN A 402 -17.50 -9.76 -18.71
N ASN A 403 -17.15 -8.57 -18.21
CA ASN A 403 -15.77 -8.13 -18.02
C ASN A 403 -15.05 -8.80 -16.84
N THR A 404 -15.78 -9.35 -15.87
CA THR A 404 -15.19 -9.98 -14.66
C THR A 404 -15.34 -11.50 -14.61
N PHE A 405 -15.89 -12.13 -15.65
CA PHE A 405 -16.05 -13.58 -15.74
C PHE A 405 -14.70 -14.26 -16.02
N ILE A 406 -14.45 -15.37 -15.31
CA ILE A 406 -13.16 -16.09 -15.32
C ILE A 406 -12.64 -16.52 -16.70
N PHE A 407 -13.50 -16.66 -17.71
CA PHE A 407 -13.12 -17.13 -19.05
C PHE A 407 -13.01 -16.04 -20.11
N SER A 408 -13.27 -14.77 -19.79
CA SER A 408 -13.41 -13.71 -20.80
C SER A 408 -12.14 -13.48 -21.63
N ASN A 409 -10.96 -13.70 -21.04
CA ASN A 409 -9.65 -13.56 -21.70
C ASN A 409 -8.85 -14.87 -21.70
N LYS A 410 -9.49 -16.05 -21.73
CA LYS A 410 -8.80 -17.36 -21.62
C LYS A 410 -9.11 -18.34 -22.75
N GLY A 411 -8.05 -18.94 -23.29
CA GLY A 411 -8.11 -20.02 -24.27
C GLY A 411 -8.71 -21.31 -23.69
N PRO A 412 -9.24 -22.24 -24.51
CA PRO A 412 -9.93 -23.44 -24.02
C PRO A 412 -9.15 -24.25 -22.98
N ASP A 413 -7.84 -24.43 -23.17
CA ASP A 413 -6.98 -25.25 -22.33
C ASP A 413 -6.68 -24.61 -20.96
N GLU A 414 -6.76 -23.27 -20.85
CA GLU A 414 -6.50 -22.51 -19.62
C GLU A 414 -7.72 -22.47 -18.69
N ARG A 415 -8.93 -22.65 -19.23
CA ARG A 415 -10.20 -22.46 -18.49
C ARG A 415 -10.34 -23.42 -17.33
N TRP A 416 -10.06 -24.71 -17.54
CA TRP A 416 -10.24 -25.72 -16.49
C TRP A 416 -9.20 -25.62 -15.36
N PRO A 417 -7.89 -25.43 -15.64
CA PRO A 417 -6.90 -25.10 -14.60
C PRO A 417 -7.26 -23.84 -13.80
N ALA A 418 -7.63 -22.74 -14.47
CA ALA A 418 -7.99 -21.49 -13.80
C ALA A 418 -9.19 -21.66 -12.87
N LEU A 419 -10.25 -22.33 -13.33
CA LEU A 419 -11.44 -22.61 -12.50
C LEU A 419 -11.11 -23.50 -11.30
N TRP A 420 -10.33 -24.56 -11.49
CA TRP A 420 -9.94 -25.44 -10.39
C TRP A 420 -9.07 -24.73 -9.34
N GLN A 421 -8.11 -23.90 -9.78
CA GLN A 421 -7.30 -23.09 -8.89
C GLN A 421 -8.16 -22.08 -8.11
N ASN A 422 -9.18 -21.48 -8.75
CA ASN A 422 -10.15 -20.60 -8.10
C ASN A 422 -10.98 -21.34 -7.04
N VAL A 423 -11.53 -22.50 -7.37
CA VAL A 423 -12.26 -23.35 -6.40
C VAL A 423 -11.38 -23.66 -5.20
N ARG A 424 -10.13 -24.10 -5.43
CA ARG A 424 -9.16 -24.37 -4.35
C ARG A 424 -8.92 -23.14 -3.48
N LYS A 425 -8.55 -22.01 -4.08
CA LYS A 425 -8.28 -20.74 -3.36
C LYS A 425 -9.46 -20.34 -2.47
N HIS A 426 -10.69 -20.33 -3.00
CA HIS A 426 -11.89 -19.92 -2.25
C HIS A 426 -12.33 -20.93 -1.17
N LEU A 427 -12.01 -22.22 -1.31
CA LEU A 427 -12.24 -23.20 -0.24
C LEU A 427 -11.23 -23.06 0.90
N LEU A 428 -9.98 -22.69 0.60
CA LEU A 428 -8.91 -22.49 1.60
C LEU A 428 -9.04 -21.16 2.35
N MET A 429 -9.77 -20.18 1.81
CA MET A 429 -9.82 -18.80 2.34
C MET A 429 -10.30 -18.70 3.78
N PHE A 430 -11.16 -19.60 4.24
CA PHE A 430 -11.71 -19.55 5.59
C PHE A 430 -10.68 -19.89 6.68
N ASN A 431 -9.73 -20.79 6.38
CA ASN A 431 -8.92 -21.48 7.38
C ASN A 431 -7.41 -21.44 7.13
N TRP A 432 -6.92 -21.04 5.94
CA TRP A 432 -5.48 -21.10 5.64
C TRP A 432 -4.96 -19.87 4.87
N GLN A 433 -5.41 -19.65 3.63
CA GLN A 433 -4.92 -18.58 2.76
C GLN A 433 -6.09 -17.74 2.27
N GLY A 434 -6.34 -16.61 2.92
CA GLY A 434 -7.47 -15.73 2.62
C GLY A 434 -7.19 -14.69 1.54
N ASP A 435 -8.04 -13.68 1.49
CA ASP A 435 -7.99 -12.62 0.49
C ASP A 435 -6.69 -11.79 0.61
N PRO A 436 -5.88 -11.66 -0.47
CA PRO A 436 -4.67 -10.84 -0.45
C PRO A 436 -4.97 -9.33 -0.46
N ASN A 437 -6.21 -8.90 -0.73
CA ASN A 437 -6.55 -7.50 -0.83
C ASN A 437 -6.71 -6.85 0.57
N GLY A 438 -5.80 -5.94 0.89
CA GLY A 438 -5.72 -5.25 2.19
C GLY A 438 -6.97 -4.45 2.62
N ARG A 439 -7.90 -4.18 1.70
CA ARG A 439 -9.21 -3.56 2.02
C ARG A 439 -10.20 -4.55 2.61
N HIS A 440 -10.15 -5.82 2.18
CA HIS A 440 -11.14 -6.82 2.56
C HIS A 440 -10.72 -7.59 3.82
N ASN A 441 -9.41 -7.82 4.00
CA ASN A 441 -8.83 -8.52 5.13
C ASN A 441 -7.39 -8.06 5.39
N LEU A 442 -6.77 -8.52 6.47
CA LEU A 442 -5.31 -8.56 6.57
C LEU A 442 -4.76 -9.45 5.42
N PRO A 443 -3.89 -8.94 4.53
CA PRO A 443 -3.48 -9.64 3.30
C PRO A 443 -3.06 -11.10 3.52
N GLY A 444 -3.74 -12.01 2.84
CA GLY A 444 -3.44 -13.45 2.83
C GLY A 444 -3.85 -14.22 4.10
N ALA A 445 -4.15 -13.54 5.21
CA ALA A 445 -4.59 -14.18 6.45
C ALA A 445 -5.95 -14.89 6.26
N PRO A 446 -6.27 -15.97 7.02
CA PRO A 446 -7.57 -16.62 6.95
C PRO A 446 -8.75 -15.66 7.23
N MET A 447 -9.87 -15.81 6.51
CA MET A 447 -11.07 -14.98 6.67
C MET A 447 -11.81 -15.20 8.00
N LEU A 448 -11.55 -16.31 8.70
CA LEU A 448 -12.05 -16.59 10.05
C LEU A 448 -10.91 -16.50 11.08
N ASP A 449 -11.24 -16.27 12.34
CA ASP A 449 -10.31 -16.49 13.46
C ASP A 449 -10.12 -17.98 13.74
N SER A 450 -9.12 -18.32 14.57
CA SER A 450 -8.74 -19.72 14.79
C SER A 450 -9.83 -20.56 15.45
N ILE A 451 -10.74 -19.94 16.20
CA ILE A 451 -11.85 -20.62 16.89
C ILE A 451 -13.04 -20.75 15.94
N SER A 452 -13.46 -19.66 15.30
CA SER A 452 -14.56 -19.69 14.31
C SER A 452 -14.24 -20.62 13.13
N GLY A 453 -12.99 -20.62 12.66
CA GLY A 453 -12.51 -21.53 11.62
C GLY A 453 -12.59 -23.00 12.01
N ALA A 454 -12.07 -23.35 13.19
CA ALA A 454 -12.14 -24.71 13.74
C ALA A 454 -13.59 -25.20 13.91
N LEU A 455 -14.45 -24.33 14.44
CA LEU A 455 -15.88 -24.60 14.61
C LEU A 455 -16.61 -24.74 13.27
N MET A 456 -16.25 -23.95 12.25
CA MET A 456 -16.86 -24.03 10.92
C MET A 456 -16.60 -25.39 10.27
N VAL A 457 -15.37 -25.92 10.34
CA VAL A 457 -15.01 -27.23 9.78
C VAL A 457 -15.81 -28.36 10.45
N LEU A 458 -15.90 -28.36 11.78
CA LEU A 458 -16.75 -29.31 12.52
C LEU A 458 -18.23 -29.15 12.16
N GLY A 459 -18.71 -27.91 12.04
CA GLY A 459 -20.06 -27.57 11.62
C GLY A 459 -20.41 -28.11 10.25
N ALA A 460 -19.52 -27.92 9.27
CA ALA A 460 -19.66 -28.42 7.90
C ALA A 460 -19.71 -29.95 7.86
N GLY A 461 -18.80 -30.64 8.56
CA GLY A 461 -18.81 -32.10 8.65
C GLY A 461 -20.10 -32.67 9.27
N MET A 462 -20.62 -32.03 10.32
CA MET A 462 -21.92 -32.39 10.91
C MET A 462 -23.11 -32.07 9.99
N ALA A 463 -23.05 -30.97 9.23
CA ALA A 463 -24.06 -30.63 8.25
C ALA A 463 -24.09 -31.62 7.07
N LEU A 464 -22.94 -32.07 6.61
CA LEU A 464 -22.81 -33.10 5.57
C LEU A 464 -23.42 -34.43 6.02
N TRP A 465 -23.09 -34.88 7.24
CA TRP A 465 -23.71 -36.07 7.86
C TRP A 465 -25.25 -35.97 7.94
N ARG A 466 -25.79 -34.75 8.07
CA ARG A 466 -27.22 -34.47 8.24
C ARG A 466 -27.87 -33.82 7.02
N ILE A 467 -27.25 -33.88 5.84
CA ILE A 467 -27.69 -33.15 4.64
C ILE A 467 -29.12 -33.48 4.18
N ARG A 468 -29.67 -34.65 4.56
CA ARG A 468 -31.09 -34.99 4.32
C ARG A 468 -32.11 -34.17 5.11
N GLN A 469 -31.67 -33.37 6.09
CA GLN A 469 -32.53 -32.45 6.85
C GLN A 469 -32.38 -31.03 6.27
N PRO A 470 -33.47 -30.36 5.81
CA PRO A 470 -33.39 -29.12 5.04
C PRO A 470 -32.54 -27.98 5.63
N ARG A 471 -32.56 -27.79 6.96
CA ARG A 471 -31.75 -26.74 7.62
C ARG A 471 -30.23 -26.93 7.50
N TRP A 472 -29.76 -28.17 7.35
CA TRP A 472 -28.33 -28.47 7.21
C TRP A 472 -27.91 -28.36 5.75
N ALA A 473 -28.76 -28.83 4.82
CA ALA A 473 -28.61 -28.56 3.40
C ALA A 473 -28.57 -27.05 3.11
N LEU A 474 -29.42 -26.24 3.74
CA LEU A 474 -29.41 -24.78 3.61
C LEU A 474 -28.04 -24.18 3.91
N MET A 475 -27.42 -24.52 5.05
CA MET A 475 -26.11 -23.96 5.42
C MET A 475 -25.01 -24.34 4.41
N LEU A 476 -25.04 -25.57 3.88
CA LEU A 476 -24.07 -26.04 2.89
C LEU A 476 -24.30 -25.44 1.50
N PHE A 477 -25.55 -25.38 1.03
CA PHE A 477 -25.89 -24.74 -0.23
C PHE A 477 -25.59 -23.25 -0.19
N TRP A 478 -25.88 -22.58 0.93
CA TRP A 478 -25.54 -21.17 1.12
C TRP A 478 -24.03 -20.94 1.10
N LEU A 479 -23.25 -21.76 1.81
CA LEU A 479 -21.79 -21.68 1.74
C LEU A 479 -21.27 -21.87 0.31
N GLY A 480 -21.60 -23.01 -0.33
CA GLY A 480 -21.06 -23.38 -1.64
C GLY A 480 -21.50 -22.45 -2.78
N VAL A 481 -22.78 -22.09 -2.84
CA VAL A 481 -23.30 -21.15 -3.86
C VAL A 481 -22.82 -19.73 -3.58
N GLY A 482 -22.69 -19.34 -2.30
CA GLY A 482 -22.22 -18.02 -1.92
C GLY A 482 -20.76 -17.74 -2.27
N LEU A 483 -19.95 -18.79 -2.50
CA LEU A 483 -18.60 -18.69 -3.03
C LEU A 483 -18.55 -18.40 -4.55
N LEU A 484 -19.59 -18.75 -5.31
CA LEU A 484 -19.56 -18.71 -6.79
C LEU A 484 -19.29 -17.31 -7.36
N GLY A 485 -19.67 -16.24 -6.66
CA GLY A 485 -19.38 -14.87 -7.08
C GLY A 485 -17.87 -14.57 -7.17
N GLY A 486 -17.05 -15.18 -6.32
CA GLY A 486 -15.59 -15.14 -6.41
C GLY A 486 -15.03 -16.21 -7.34
N ILE A 487 -15.49 -17.47 -7.21
CA ILE A 487 -14.98 -18.63 -7.99
C ILE A 487 -15.13 -18.45 -9.50
N LEU A 488 -16.22 -17.82 -9.97
CA LEU A 488 -16.50 -17.60 -11.39
C LEU A 488 -15.90 -16.29 -11.92
N SER A 489 -14.98 -15.68 -11.17
CA SER A 489 -14.43 -14.36 -11.46
C SER A 489 -12.91 -14.37 -11.66
N LEU A 490 -12.30 -13.18 -11.71
CA LEU A 490 -10.90 -12.95 -12.05
C LEU A 490 -9.94 -13.77 -11.17
N ASP A 491 -9.09 -14.59 -11.80
CA ASP A 491 -8.27 -15.60 -11.15
C ASP A 491 -7.01 -15.06 -10.45
N PHE A 492 -6.52 -13.91 -10.93
CA PHE A 492 -5.45 -13.15 -10.29
C PHE A 492 -5.91 -12.46 -8.98
N GLU A 493 -7.20 -12.11 -8.86
CA GLU A 493 -7.77 -11.55 -7.61
C GLU A 493 -8.16 -12.62 -6.58
N ALA A 494 -8.07 -13.91 -6.92
CA ALA A 494 -8.59 -14.98 -6.09
C ALA A 494 -7.62 -15.37 -4.94
N PRO A 495 -8.13 -15.71 -3.73
CA PRO A 495 -9.55 -15.72 -3.36
C PRO A 495 -10.11 -14.32 -3.09
N GLN A 496 -11.32 -14.05 -3.59
CA GLN A 496 -11.92 -12.71 -3.57
C GLN A 496 -13.12 -12.69 -2.60
N SER A 497 -12.87 -12.23 -1.38
CA SER A 497 -13.82 -12.32 -0.26
C SER A 497 -14.97 -11.32 -0.33
N LEU A 498 -14.83 -10.20 -1.07
CA LEU A 498 -15.90 -9.25 -1.32
C LEU A 498 -16.95 -9.84 -2.28
N ARG A 499 -16.53 -10.48 -3.38
CA ARG A 499 -17.44 -11.16 -4.32
C ARG A 499 -18.04 -12.44 -3.73
N SER A 500 -17.34 -13.09 -2.80
CA SER A 500 -17.84 -14.25 -2.04
C SER A 500 -18.50 -13.89 -0.70
N ASN A 501 -18.75 -12.62 -0.39
CA ASN A 501 -19.24 -12.20 0.93
C ASN A 501 -20.64 -12.75 1.29
N SER A 502 -21.45 -13.14 0.29
CA SER A 502 -22.73 -13.80 0.54
C SER A 502 -22.58 -15.14 1.30
N SER A 503 -21.40 -15.77 1.28
CA SER A 503 -21.08 -16.97 2.07
C SER A 503 -20.79 -16.70 3.56
N LEU A 504 -20.52 -15.45 3.94
CA LEU A 504 -20.13 -15.03 5.30
C LEU A 504 -21.14 -15.51 6.36
N PRO A 505 -22.47 -15.28 6.23
CA PRO A 505 -23.41 -15.74 7.25
C PRO A 505 -23.51 -17.27 7.34
N ALA A 506 -23.28 -17.99 6.23
CA ALA A 506 -23.29 -19.44 6.20
C ALA A 506 -22.09 -20.02 6.97
N ALA A 507 -20.90 -19.44 6.81
CA ALA A 507 -19.71 -19.84 7.56
C ALA A 507 -19.92 -19.71 9.08
N TYR A 508 -20.42 -18.56 9.55
CA TYR A 508 -20.71 -18.37 10.98
C TYR A 508 -21.91 -19.19 11.48
N ALA A 509 -22.90 -19.49 10.64
CA ALA A 509 -23.99 -20.41 10.98
C ALA A 509 -23.46 -21.85 11.17
N LEU A 510 -22.51 -22.30 10.35
CA LEU A 510 -21.80 -23.57 10.54
C LEU A 510 -20.94 -23.55 11.82
N ALA A 511 -20.18 -22.47 12.06
CA ALA A 511 -19.41 -22.30 13.31
C ALA A 511 -20.29 -22.27 14.59
N THR A 512 -21.57 -21.91 14.47
CA THR A 512 -22.52 -21.97 15.58
C THR A 512 -22.92 -23.41 15.95
N VAL A 513 -22.82 -24.37 15.02
CA VAL A 513 -23.30 -25.75 15.21
C VAL A 513 -22.64 -26.47 16.41
N PRO A 514 -21.30 -26.54 16.55
CA PRO A 514 -20.70 -27.34 17.62
C PRO A 514 -21.03 -26.75 19.00
N LEU A 515 -20.96 -25.42 19.14
CA LEU A 515 -21.33 -24.69 20.36
C LEU A 515 -22.79 -24.94 20.74
N PHE A 516 -23.72 -24.85 19.78
CA PHE A 516 -25.14 -25.14 20.02
C PHE A 516 -25.37 -26.59 20.49
N LEU A 517 -24.70 -27.57 19.88
CA LEU A 517 -24.84 -28.97 20.26
C LEU A 517 -24.29 -29.24 21.67
N VAL A 518 -23.12 -28.69 22.02
CA VAL A 518 -22.53 -28.79 23.37
C VAL A 518 -23.42 -28.12 24.42
N TRP A 519 -23.89 -26.88 24.17
CA TRP A 519 -24.85 -26.20 25.06
C TRP A 519 -26.09 -27.06 25.26
N ARG A 520 -26.63 -27.64 24.19
CA ARG A 520 -27.86 -28.43 24.25
C ARG A 520 -27.68 -29.79 24.92
N ALA A 521 -26.49 -30.38 24.88
CA ALA A 521 -26.14 -31.55 25.68
C ALA A 521 -26.04 -31.21 27.18
N TRP A 522 -25.41 -30.07 27.53
CA TRP A 522 -25.33 -29.59 28.92
C TRP A 522 -26.71 -29.51 29.57
N LEU A 523 -27.66 -28.87 28.89
CA LEU A 523 -29.04 -28.68 29.37
C LEU A 523 -29.86 -29.98 29.53
N ARG A 524 -29.31 -31.15 29.15
CA ARG A 524 -29.94 -32.47 29.32
C ARG A 524 -29.34 -33.34 30.40
N GLY A 525 -28.12 -33.06 30.85
CA GLY A 525 -27.73 -33.50 32.19
C GLY A 525 -28.62 -32.74 33.17
N ASP A 526 -29.27 -33.45 34.11
CA ASP A 526 -30.19 -32.82 35.08
C ASP A 526 -29.51 -31.60 35.75
N GLY A 527 -29.94 -30.39 35.36
CA GLY A 527 -29.29 -29.11 35.69
C GLY A 527 -29.32 -28.69 37.17
N ARG A 528 -29.57 -29.65 38.07
CA ARG A 528 -29.42 -29.55 39.52
C ARG A 528 -27.97 -29.71 39.99
N TYR A 529 -27.12 -30.42 39.23
CA TYR A 529 -25.72 -30.67 39.64
C TYR A 529 -24.70 -29.70 39.03
N TYR A 530 -25.01 -29.10 37.88
CA TYR A 530 -24.14 -28.13 37.22
C TYR A 530 -24.96 -26.91 36.77
N PRO A 531 -24.96 -25.80 37.54
CA PRO A 531 -25.83 -24.66 37.26
C PRO A 531 -25.50 -23.99 35.92
N ASN A 532 -26.49 -23.29 35.34
CA ASN A 532 -26.29 -22.46 34.13
C ASN A 532 -25.14 -21.44 34.28
N ALA A 533 -24.79 -21.08 35.51
CA ALA A 533 -23.64 -20.26 35.88
C ALA A 533 -22.28 -20.85 35.46
N ILE A 534 -22.18 -22.13 35.08
CA ILE A 534 -20.93 -22.77 34.60
C ILE A 534 -20.92 -22.88 33.06
N ALA A 535 -22.06 -23.18 32.43
CA ALA A 535 -22.15 -23.29 30.97
C ALA A 535 -21.92 -21.95 30.24
N VAL A 536 -22.39 -20.84 30.82
CA VAL A 536 -22.20 -19.50 30.23
C VAL A 536 -20.71 -19.11 30.22
N PRO A 537 -19.94 -19.23 31.33
CA PRO A 537 -18.48 -19.08 31.30
C PRO A 537 -17.78 -20.02 30.33
N LEU A 538 -18.14 -21.32 30.27
CA LEU A 538 -17.48 -22.27 29.35
C LEU A 538 -17.59 -21.89 27.87
N ILE A 539 -18.71 -21.29 27.47
CA ILE A 539 -18.89 -20.81 26.09
C ILE A 539 -18.32 -19.39 25.93
N GLY A 540 -18.34 -18.57 26.99
CA GLY A 540 -17.57 -17.33 27.06
C GLY A 540 -16.06 -17.53 26.87
N LEU A 541 -15.48 -18.60 27.42
CA LEU A 541 -14.07 -18.97 27.25
C LEU A 541 -13.68 -19.30 25.80
N LEU A 542 -14.64 -19.59 24.92
CA LEU A 542 -14.40 -19.77 23.48
C LEU A 542 -14.74 -18.49 22.68
N LEU A 543 -15.77 -17.76 23.09
CA LEU A 543 -16.24 -16.55 22.39
C LEU A 543 -15.39 -15.31 22.68
N ILE A 544 -14.83 -15.16 23.88
CA ILE A 544 -13.97 -14.02 24.25
C ILE A 544 -12.66 -14.05 23.46
N PRO A 545 -11.89 -15.15 23.37
CA PRO A 545 -10.67 -15.16 22.58
C PRO A 545 -10.92 -14.97 21.08
N ALA A 546 -12.06 -15.44 20.56
CA ALA A 546 -12.47 -15.14 19.18
C ALA A 546 -12.68 -13.62 18.97
N ALA A 547 -13.38 -12.95 19.89
CA ALA A 547 -13.57 -11.50 19.84
C ALA A 547 -12.23 -10.74 19.95
N VAL A 548 -11.32 -11.18 20.82
CA VAL A 548 -9.97 -10.60 20.96
C VAL A 548 -9.16 -10.79 19.68
N GLN A 549 -9.08 -12.00 19.11
CA GLN A 549 -8.36 -12.27 17.86
C GLN A 549 -8.87 -11.40 16.70
N ASN A 550 -10.19 -11.31 16.50
CA ASN A 550 -10.76 -10.49 15.44
C ASN A 550 -10.51 -8.98 15.66
N SER A 551 -10.57 -8.52 16.92
CA SER A 551 -10.31 -7.11 17.26
C SER A 551 -8.83 -6.74 17.05
N GLN A 552 -7.90 -7.59 17.49
CA GLN A 552 -6.47 -7.43 17.24
C GLN A 552 -6.15 -7.47 15.75
N ARG A 553 -6.77 -8.41 14.99
CA ARG A 553 -6.58 -8.51 13.55
C ARG A 553 -6.97 -7.21 12.83
N TYR A 554 -8.12 -6.61 13.16
CA TYR A 554 -8.55 -5.38 12.48
C TYR A 554 -7.87 -4.10 13.01
N PHE A 555 -7.91 -3.85 14.33
CA PHE A 555 -7.46 -2.57 14.92
C PHE A 555 -5.96 -2.47 15.20
N VAL A 556 -5.22 -3.58 15.11
CA VAL A 556 -3.77 -3.60 15.35
C VAL A 556 -3.01 -4.13 14.14
N GLN A 557 -3.33 -5.33 13.65
CA GLN A 557 -2.56 -5.93 12.55
C GLN A 557 -2.88 -5.28 11.19
N GLN A 558 -4.15 -5.22 10.80
CA GLN A 558 -4.56 -4.62 9.53
C GLN A 558 -4.41 -3.09 9.54
N ALA A 559 -4.62 -2.45 10.70
CA ALA A 559 -4.40 -1.02 10.88
C ALA A 559 -2.93 -0.58 10.70
N ASN A 560 -1.96 -1.44 11.07
CA ASN A 560 -0.52 -1.19 10.93
C ASN A 560 0.12 -2.04 9.82
N ASN A 561 -0.60 -2.28 8.72
CA ASN A 561 -0.11 -3.02 7.57
C ASN A 561 -0.07 -2.12 6.34
N PHE A 562 1.12 -1.94 5.75
CA PHE A 562 1.32 -1.04 4.61
C PHE A 562 0.38 -1.33 3.44
N ALA A 563 0.23 -2.59 3.02
CA ALA A 563 -0.65 -2.95 1.91
C ALA A 563 -2.14 -2.74 2.22
N SER A 564 -2.54 -2.77 3.50
CA SER A 564 -3.89 -2.40 3.92
C SER A 564 -4.08 -0.89 3.97
N TRP A 565 -3.08 -0.14 4.42
CA TRP A 565 -3.11 1.33 4.50
C TRP A 565 -3.06 1.98 3.10
N ALA A 566 -2.15 1.56 2.22
CA ALA A 566 -1.99 2.12 0.88
C ALA A 566 -3.20 1.84 -0.04
N ALA A 567 -3.91 0.72 0.16
CA ALA A 567 -4.99 0.29 -0.74
C ALA A 567 -6.27 1.15 -0.70
N PHE A 568 -6.38 2.16 0.18
CA PHE A 568 -7.54 3.07 0.27
C PHE A 568 -7.34 4.41 -0.46
N SER A 569 -6.63 4.42 -1.60
CA SER A 569 -6.29 5.64 -2.36
C SER A 569 -5.64 6.70 -1.46
N THR A 570 -4.57 6.27 -0.79
CA THR A 570 -3.97 7.02 0.31
C THR A 570 -3.06 8.15 -0.18
N ALA A 571 -2.33 7.97 -1.27
CA ALA A 571 -1.55 9.05 -1.89
C ALA A 571 -2.47 10.17 -2.40
N GLU A 572 -3.61 9.79 -2.97
CA GLU A 572 -4.66 10.68 -3.45
C GLU A 572 -5.37 11.40 -2.29
N THR A 573 -5.55 10.72 -1.15
CA THR A 573 -6.11 11.34 0.08
C THR A 573 -5.14 12.37 0.67
N ILE A 574 -3.84 12.04 0.75
CA ILE A 574 -2.81 12.96 1.22
C ILE A 574 -2.72 14.17 0.28
N THR A 575 -2.73 13.93 -1.05
CA THR A 575 -2.76 15.01 -2.05
C THR A 575 -3.96 15.93 -1.85
N ALA A 576 -5.16 15.38 -1.65
CA ALA A 576 -6.36 16.18 -1.42
C ALA A 576 -6.27 17.02 -0.12
N ASN A 577 -5.68 16.48 0.95
CA ASN A 577 -5.44 17.23 2.18
C ASN A 577 -4.44 18.38 1.95
N LEU A 578 -3.31 18.12 1.28
CA LEU A 578 -2.33 19.14 0.94
C LEU A 578 -2.93 20.27 0.09
N LEU A 579 -3.80 19.93 -0.88
CA LEU A 579 -4.52 20.93 -1.70
C LEU A 579 -5.52 21.76 -0.89
N ASN A 580 -6.18 21.17 0.11
CA ASN A 580 -7.10 21.86 1.02
C ASN A 580 -6.38 22.78 2.03
N GLU A 581 -5.07 22.61 2.23
CA GLU A 581 -4.23 23.39 3.15
C GLU A 581 -3.50 24.56 2.45
N LEU A 582 -3.67 24.73 1.13
CA LEU A 582 -3.06 25.80 0.35
C LEU A 582 -3.59 27.20 0.72
N ASP A 583 -2.72 28.20 0.59
CA ASP A 583 -3.09 29.61 0.59
C ASP A 583 -3.30 30.18 -0.82
N ASP A 584 -3.91 31.36 -0.92
CA ASP A 584 -4.17 32.05 -2.20
C ASP A 584 -2.88 32.47 -2.95
N GLN A 585 -1.70 32.33 -2.32
CA GLN A 585 -0.39 32.72 -2.87
C GLN A 585 0.46 31.51 -3.31
N THR A 586 -0.08 30.30 -3.24
CA THR A 586 0.62 29.07 -3.61
C THR A 586 -0.04 28.39 -4.80
N ASP A 587 0.72 28.17 -5.87
CA ASP A 587 0.26 27.43 -7.05
C ASP A 587 0.61 25.94 -6.91
N ALA A 588 -0.36 25.07 -7.16
CA ALA A 588 -0.18 23.62 -7.03
C ALA A 588 0.00 22.92 -8.37
N TYR A 589 0.92 21.96 -8.41
CA TYR A 589 1.28 21.15 -9.55
C TYR A 589 1.21 19.67 -9.15
N VAL A 590 0.28 18.93 -9.73
CA VAL A 590 -0.01 17.54 -9.33
C VAL A 590 0.22 16.60 -10.51
N ILE A 591 0.88 15.47 -10.25
CA ILE A 591 1.14 14.43 -11.26
C ILE A 591 -0.17 14.00 -11.95
N SER A 592 -0.14 13.75 -13.25
CA SER A 592 -1.35 13.54 -14.08
C SER A 592 -2.23 12.39 -13.57
N PHE A 593 -1.63 11.40 -12.93
CA PHE A 593 -2.31 10.21 -12.44
C PHE A 593 -3.35 10.52 -11.34
N TYR A 594 -3.14 11.57 -10.53
CA TYR A 594 -4.08 12.00 -9.50
C TYR A 594 -5.07 13.06 -10.00
N ARG A 595 -4.78 13.73 -11.13
CA ARG A 595 -5.66 14.77 -11.68
C ARG A 595 -7.01 14.19 -12.10
N ASN A 596 -8.09 14.85 -11.69
CA ASN A 596 -9.48 14.40 -11.88
C ASN A 596 -9.82 13.04 -11.23
N HIS A 597 -8.95 12.49 -10.36
CA HIS A 597 -9.21 11.21 -9.69
C HIS A 597 -10.40 11.36 -8.72
N PRO A 598 -11.34 10.38 -8.62
CA PRO A 598 -12.55 10.54 -7.82
C PRO A 598 -12.29 10.92 -6.36
N THR A 599 -11.23 10.39 -5.73
CA THR A 599 -10.83 10.78 -4.36
C THR A 599 -10.51 12.27 -4.24
N LEU A 600 -9.79 12.87 -5.19
CA LEU A 600 -9.50 14.32 -5.16
C LEU A 600 -10.78 15.11 -5.40
N ASN A 601 -11.55 14.77 -6.44
CA ASN A 601 -12.78 15.49 -6.79
C ASN A 601 -13.81 15.50 -5.64
N PHE A 602 -13.79 14.49 -4.75
CA PHE A 602 -14.69 14.39 -3.61
C PHE A 602 -14.15 15.06 -2.33
N LEU A 603 -12.84 14.99 -2.08
CA LEU A 603 -12.23 15.53 -0.85
C LEU A 603 -11.73 16.97 -0.98
N ALA A 604 -11.36 17.39 -2.18
CA ALA A 604 -10.82 18.69 -2.54
C ALA A 604 -11.70 19.32 -3.62
N ALA A 605 -13.03 19.36 -3.39
CA ALA A 605 -14.01 19.83 -4.36
C ALA A 605 -13.96 21.36 -4.58
N ASP A 606 -13.54 22.11 -3.55
CA ASP A 606 -13.54 23.58 -3.52
C ASP A 606 -12.14 24.20 -3.71
N VAL A 607 -11.10 23.40 -3.98
CA VAL A 607 -9.72 23.91 -4.12
C VAL A 607 -9.52 24.65 -5.45
N PRO A 608 -8.62 25.65 -5.50
CA PRO A 608 -8.26 26.33 -6.75
C PRO A 608 -7.78 25.35 -7.84
N PRO A 609 -7.95 25.70 -9.13
CA PRO A 609 -7.43 24.88 -10.23
C PRO A 609 -5.91 24.70 -10.13
N TYR A 610 -5.49 23.45 -9.99
CA TYR A 610 -4.08 23.08 -9.96
C TYR A 610 -3.58 22.65 -11.35
N ALA A 611 -2.30 22.93 -11.60
CA ALA A 611 -1.59 22.55 -12.80
C ALA A 611 -1.19 21.06 -12.81
N ARG A 612 -0.78 20.59 -13.99
CA ARG A 612 -0.19 19.26 -14.21
C ARG A 612 1.33 19.37 -14.02
N ILE A 613 1.94 18.30 -13.55
CA ILE A 613 3.36 18.01 -13.74
C ILE A 613 3.54 16.58 -14.29
N GLU A 614 4.59 16.29 -15.04
CA GLU A 614 5.02 14.95 -15.51
C GLU A 614 6.55 14.85 -15.67
N THR A 615 7.03 13.62 -15.89
CA THR A 615 8.40 13.28 -16.29
C THR A 615 8.88 13.94 -17.60
N THR A 616 7.96 14.47 -18.41
CA THR A 616 8.26 15.17 -19.67
C THR A 616 8.48 16.66 -19.52
N ASP A 617 8.17 17.22 -18.35
CA ASP A 617 8.17 18.66 -18.14
C ASP A 617 9.58 19.13 -17.78
N HIS A 618 9.93 20.32 -18.25
CA HIS A 618 11.28 20.84 -18.14
C HIS A 618 11.57 21.42 -16.74
N PHE A 619 12.71 21.04 -16.15
CA PHE A 619 13.19 21.54 -14.85
C PHE A 619 14.40 22.50 -15.01
N PRO A 620 14.49 23.62 -14.27
CA PRO A 620 13.41 24.27 -13.52
C PRO A 620 12.16 24.53 -14.38
N MET A 621 10.99 24.39 -13.77
CA MET A 621 9.71 24.72 -14.39
C MET A 621 9.53 26.24 -14.51
N ASP A 622 8.70 26.66 -15.45
CA ASP A 622 8.26 28.06 -15.60
C ASP A 622 7.24 28.38 -14.49
N LEU A 623 7.73 28.94 -13.39
CA LEU A 623 6.98 29.29 -12.18
C LEU A 623 6.95 30.83 -12.02
N ASP A 624 5.85 31.37 -11.48
CA ASP A 624 5.81 32.78 -11.11
C ASP A 624 6.80 33.04 -9.95
N PRO A 625 7.85 33.85 -10.15
CA PRO A 625 8.86 34.11 -9.12
C PRO A 625 8.32 34.87 -7.90
N MET A 626 7.08 35.37 -7.94
CA MET A 626 6.44 36.08 -6.83
C MET A 626 5.49 35.20 -5.99
N ARG A 627 5.21 33.97 -6.42
CA ARG A 627 4.28 33.03 -5.76
C ARG A 627 5.02 31.82 -5.21
N SER A 628 4.44 31.14 -4.22
CA SER A 628 4.93 29.84 -3.77
C SER A 628 4.47 28.74 -4.72
N ALA A 629 5.14 27.59 -4.76
CA ALA A 629 4.69 26.44 -5.53
C ALA A 629 4.71 25.14 -4.70
N LEU A 630 3.61 24.39 -4.75
CA LEU A 630 3.51 23.03 -4.21
C LEU A 630 3.59 22.02 -5.37
N LEU A 631 4.61 21.17 -5.38
CA LEU A 631 4.71 20.06 -6.33
C LEU A 631 4.34 18.76 -5.61
N VAL A 632 3.45 17.96 -6.22
CA VAL A 632 2.99 16.67 -5.68
C VAL A 632 3.24 15.55 -6.68
N LEU A 633 4.12 14.63 -6.29
CA LEU A 633 4.63 13.53 -7.12
C LEU A 633 4.29 12.17 -6.47
N ASP A 634 4.05 11.15 -7.28
CA ASP A 634 3.89 9.77 -6.80
C ASP A 634 5.24 9.11 -6.50
N ALA A 635 5.24 8.02 -5.73
CA ALA A 635 6.45 7.36 -5.24
C ALA A 635 7.43 6.88 -6.35
N ASP A 636 6.92 6.60 -7.55
CA ASP A 636 7.75 6.18 -8.70
C ASP A 636 8.53 7.36 -9.32
N ARG A 637 8.15 8.62 -9.06
CA ARG A 637 8.74 9.83 -9.68
C ARG A 637 9.94 10.36 -8.89
N ARG A 638 10.73 9.45 -8.31
CA ARG A 638 11.89 9.79 -7.50
C ARG A 638 12.92 10.63 -8.26
N GLY A 639 13.15 10.37 -9.56
CA GLY A 639 14.07 11.17 -10.37
C GLY A 639 13.74 12.67 -10.39
N LEU A 640 12.45 13.03 -10.50
CA LEU A 640 12.01 14.44 -10.43
C LEU A 640 12.17 15.02 -9.02
N PHE A 641 11.96 14.22 -7.97
CA PHE A 641 12.12 14.65 -6.58
C PHE A 641 13.58 14.95 -6.23
N GLU A 642 14.52 14.10 -6.63
CA GLU A 642 15.96 14.34 -6.41
C GLU A 642 16.49 15.49 -7.29
N GLU A 643 16.02 15.64 -8.54
CA GLU A 643 16.35 16.80 -9.38
C GLU A 643 15.83 18.11 -8.78
N ALA A 644 14.62 18.12 -8.21
CA ALA A 644 14.10 19.27 -7.49
C ALA A 644 14.93 19.61 -6.24
N LYS A 645 15.42 18.62 -5.47
CA LYS A 645 16.38 18.85 -4.36
C LYS A 645 17.69 19.47 -4.86
N ARG A 646 18.22 18.95 -5.98
CA ARG A 646 19.46 19.44 -6.59
C ARG A 646 19.33 20.90 -7.06
N LEU A 647 18.16 21.28 -7.55
CA LEU A 647 17.86 22.63 -8.02
C LEU A 647 17.54 23.61 -6.89
N TYR A 648 16.80 23.15 -5.87
CA TYR A 648 16.27 23.98 -4.79
C TYR A 648 16.65 23.41 -3.42
N PRO A 649 17.94 23.37 -3.04
CA PRO A 649 18.40 22.67 -1.83
C PRO A 649 17.90 23.27 -0.50
N LEU A 650 17.30 24.47 -0.52
CA LEU A 650 16.72 25.15 0.64
C LEU A 650 15.19 25.00 0.75
N ALA A 651 14.54 24.44 -0.27
CA ALA A 651 13.11 24.19 -0.29
C ALA A 651 12.70 23.09 0.71
N THR A 652 11.40 23.00 1.01
CA THR A 652 10.89 21.97 1.92
C THR A 652 10.49 20.71 1.14
N PHE A 653 11.14 19.58 1.46
CA PHE A 653 10.90 18.28 0.84
C PHE A 653 10.29 17.32 1.87
N GLN A 654 9.24 16.60 1.49
CA GLN A 654 8.59 15.62 2.36
C GLN A 654 8.31 14.31 1.63
N GLU A 655 8.67 13.20 2.28
CA GLU A 655 8.40 11.84 1.83
C GLU A 655 7.27 11.24 2.67
N HIS A 656 6.11 10.99 2.05
CA HIS A 656 4.93 10.53 2.77
C HIS A 656 4.92 9.00 2.85
N ARG A 657 4.94 8.51 4.08
CA ARG A 657 4.92 7.09 4.47
C ARG A 657 4.11 6.95 5.78
N PRO A 658 3.58 5.77 6.15
CA PRO A 658 2.78 5.65 7.37
C PRO A 658 3.63 5.72 8.66
N ASP A 659 3.04 6.26 9.73
CA ASP A 659 3.67 6.42 11.06
C ASP A 659 4.25 5.12 11.65
N PHE A 660 3.68 3.97 11.29
CA PHE A 660 4.13 2.65 11.75
C PHE A 660 5.26 2.04 10.89
N GLY A 661 5.77 2.78 9.90
CA GLY A 661 6.78 2.32 8.95
C GLY A 661 6.20 1.63 7.71
N GLY A 662 6.86 1.85 6.57
CA GLY A 662 6.45 1.32 5.27
C GLY A 662 7.10 2.08 4.13
N ASN A 663 6.78 1.71 2.89
CA ASN A 663 7.29 2.38 1.70
C ASN A 663 6.70 3.80 1.58
N ILE A 664 7.39 4.65 0.83
CA ILE A 664 6.88 5.96 0.42
C ILE A 664 5.71 5.74 -0.57
N VAL A 665 4.68 6.58 -0.48
CA VAL A 665 3.54 6.58 -1.42
C VAL A 665 3.39 7.89 -2.20
N LEU A 666 3.99 8.97 -1.71
CA LEU A 666 3.88 10.32 -2.27
C LEU A 666 5.13 11.13 -1.88
N TYR A 667 5.59 12.02 -2.75
CA TYR A 667 6.50 13.10 -2.42
C TYR A 667 5.79 14.45 -2.54
N SER A 668 6.10 15.39 -1.66
CA SER A 668 5.72 16.79 -1.85
C SER A 668 6.91 17.73 -1.69
N ILE A 669 6.94 18.76 -2.52
CA ILE A 669 7.98 19.79 -2.57
C ILE A 669 7.29 21.14 -2.43
N GLN A 670 7.69 21.96 -1.45
CA GLN A 670 7.21 23.33 -1.30
C GLN A 670 8.34 24.30 -1.61
N LEU A 671 8.17 25.08 -2.67
CA LEU A 671 9.08 26.12 -3.11
C LEU A 671 8.53 27.49 -2.68
N THR A 672 9.35 28.30 -2.02
CA THR A 672 9.05 29.71 -1.75
C THR A 672 9.44 30.59 -2.95
N PRO A 673 8.96 31.84 -3.04
CA PRO A 673 9.45 32.81 -4.01
C PRO A 673 10.98 32.98 -3.98
N THR A 674 11.62 32.80 -2.82
CA THR A 674 13.08 32.89 -2.69
C THR A 674 13.77 31.67 -3.31
N ASP A 675 13.22 30.47 -3.15
CA ASP A 675 13.74 29.25 -3.78
C ASP A 675 13.65 29.35 -5.31
N ILE A 676 12.51 29.79 -5.83
CA ILE A 676 12.27 29.97 -7.27
C ILE A 676 13.23 31.01 -7.86
N GLN A 677 13.43 32.15 -7.17
CA GLN A 677 14.37 33.19 -7.61
C GLN A 677 15.84 32.79 -7.48
N SER A 678 16.19 31.84 -6.59
CA SER A 678 17.59 31.46 -6.32
C SER A 678 18.34 30.92 -7.53
N VAL A 679 17.61 30.35 -8.49
CA VAL A 679 18.17 29.78 -9.74
C VAL A 679 18.09 30.74 -10.94
N GLN A 680 17.50 31.93 -10.80
CA GLN A 680 17.26 32.85 -11.92
C GLN A 680 18.39 33.86 -12.17
N GLY A 681 18.63 34.17 -13.45
CA GLY A 681 19.64 35.09 -13.95
C GLY A 681 20.94 34.40 -14.40
N LEU A 682 21.90 35.17 -14.92
CA LEU A 682 23.22 34.68 -15.35
C LEU A 682 24.34 35.21 -14.43
N VAL A 683 25.40 34.42 -14.27
CA VAL A 683 26.58 34.81 -13.48
C VAL A 683 27.46 35.76 -14.31
N GLY A 684 27.51 37.03 -13.92
CA GLY A 684 28.32 38.07 -14.52
C GLY A 684 29.67 38.24 -13.82
N HIS A 685 30.76 37.85 -14.48
CA HIS A 685 32.14 38.11 -14.07
C HIS A 685 32.63 39.44 -14.66
N ILE A 686 33.14 40.33 -13.80
CA ILE A 686 33.53 41.70 -14.16
C ILE A 686 35.05 41.82 -14.11
N PHE A 687 35.67 42.29 -15.19
CA PHE A 687 37.12 42.43 -15.35
C PHE A 687 37.53 43.92 -15.42
N PRO A 688 38.65 44.33 -14.80
CA PRO A 688 39.10 45.73 -14.76
C PRO A 688 39.87 46.14 -16.04
N ASN A 689 39.52 45.55 -17.18
CA ASN A 689 40.14 45.76 -18.48
C ASN A 689 39.10 45.54 -19.60
N ALA A 690 39.43 45.88 -20.84
CA ALA A 690 38.52 45.74 -21.97
C ALA A 690 38.64 44.40 -22.74
N THR A 691 39.39 43.42 -22.21
CA THR A 691 39.79 42.19 -22.94
C THR A 691 39.38 40.89 -22.25
N TRP A 692 38.64 40.94 -21.14
CA TRP A 692 38.21 39.77 -20.34
C TRP A 692 39.38 38.91 -19.82
N ASP A 693 40.58 39.48 -19.73
CA ASP A 693 41.79 38.77 -19.31
C ASP A 693 42.01 38.87 -17.79
N GLY A 694 42.64 37.85 -17.22
CA GLY A 694 43.00 37.80 -15.79
C GLY A 694 41.83 37.37 -14.89
N ALA A 695 41.98 37.60 -13.58
CA ALA A 695 40.93 37.27 -12.61
C ALA A 695 39.86 38.37 -12.58
N PRO A 696 38.56 38.02 -12.51
CA PRO A 696 37.49 39.00 -12.32
C PRO A 696 37.61 39.65 -10.93
N VAL A 697 37.33 40.95 -10.86
CA VAL A 697 37.36 41.74 -9.61
C VAL A 697 36.02 41.74 -8.88
N ALA A 698 34.95 41.33 -9.55
CA ALA A 698 33.64 41.13 -8.95
C ALA A 698 32.84 40.07 -9.74
N THR A 699 31.92 39.39 -9.04
CA THR A 699 30.92 38.50 -9.64
C THR A 699 29.54 38.90 -9.11
N THR A 700 28.55 38.97 -9.99
CA THR A 700 27.15 39.31 -9.67
C THR A 700 26.21 38.38 -10.42
N ILE A 701 24.97 38.22 -9.94
CA ILE A 701 23.89 37.59 -10.71
C ILE A 701 23.12 38.70 -11.43
N GLN A 702 22.90 38.55 -12.73
CA GLN A 702 22.15 39.49 -13.56
C GLN A 702 20.86 38.83 -14.05
N GLN A 703 19.70 39.30 -13.57
CA GLN A 703 18.38 38.74 -13.93
C GLN A 703 17.70 39.50 -15.08
N ASN A 704 17.82 40.83 -15.13
CA ASN A 704 17.29 41.65 -16.21
C ASN A 704 18.42 42.11 -17.14
N PHE A 705 18.22 42.02 -18.45
CA PHE A 705 19.16 42.46 -19.47
C PHE A 705 18.66 43.68 -20.26
N ASP A 706 18.02 44.63 -19.58
CA ASP A 706 17.92 46.05 -19.95
C ASP A 706 18.63 46.88 -18.86
N ILE A 707 19.89 47.22 -19.11
CA ILE A 707 20.82 47.74 -18.09
C ILE A 707 21.24 49.18 -18.42
N ASP A 708 20.83 50.13 -17.58
CA ASP A 708 21.23 51.56 -17.61
C ASP A 708 22.61 51.75 -16.96
N TRP A 709 23.68 51.37 -17.66
CA TRP A 709 25.06 51.57 -17.18
C TRP A 709 25.48 53.03 -16.91
N PRO A 710 24.95 54.06 -17.59
CA PRO A 710 25.12 55.45 -17.15
C PRO A 710 24.71 55.71 -15.69
N ARG A 711 23.77 54.93 -15.12
CA ARG A 711 23.33 55.03 -13.72
C ARG A 711 23.81 53.90 -12.80
N ALA A 712 24.08 52.72 -13.36
CA ALA A 712 24.41 51.50 -12.62
C ALA A 712 25.68 50.82 -13.16
N SER A 713 26.75 51.60 -13.39
CA SER A 713 28.02 51.06 -13.88
C SER A 713 28.73 50.24 -12.80
N PRO A 714 29.20 49.00 -13.10
CA PRO A 714 29.88 48.16 -12.11
C PRO A 714 31.29 48.65 -11.76
N LEU A 715 31.97 49.33 -12.69
CA LEU A 715 33.33 49.88 -12.54
C LEU A 715 33.47 51.17 -13.36
N THR A 716 34.51 51.95 -13.08
CA THR A 716 34.94 53.03 -13.99
C THR A 716 35.62 52.41 -15.22
N PRO A 717 35.24 52.76 -16.47
CA PRO A 717 35.91 52.24 -17.67
C PRO A 717 37.41 52.54 -17.72
N PRO A 718 38.25 51.65 -18.30
CA PRO A 718 37.85 50.44 -19.03
C PRO A 718 37.46 49.27 -18.12
N PHE A 719 36.38 48.57 -18.49
CA PHE A 719 36.02 47.28 -17.90
C PHE A 719 35.35 46.38 -18.95
N SER A 720 35.23 45.10 -18.64
CA SER A 720 34.47 44.15 -19.45
C SER A 720 33.68 43.20 -18.55
N VAL A 721 32.62 42.62 -19.10
CA VAL A 721 31.75 41.68 -18.40
C VAL A 721 31.58 40.43 -19.26
N GLU A 722 31.62 39.28 -18.62
CA GLU A 722 31.20 37.99 -19.17
C GLU A 722 30.06 37.44 -18.31
N TRP A 723 28.88 37.30 -18.89
CA TRP A 723 27.78 36.55 -18.28
C TRP A 723 27.77 35.12 -18.82
N SER A 724 27.59 34.15 -17.94
CA SER A 724 27.44 32.74 -18.28
C SER A 724 26.33 32.08 -17.47
N GLY A 725 25.67 31.08 -18.05
CA GLY A 725 24.64 30.28 -17.41
C GLY A 725 23.85 29.49 -18.44
N VAL A 726 22.54 29.37 -18.23
CA VAL A 726 21.63 28.60 -19.07
C VAL A 726 20.53 29.50 -19.63
N LEU A 727 20.22 29.34 -20.92
CA LEU A 727 19.05 29.90 -21.59
C LEU A 727 18.02 28.79 -21.80
N ARG A 728 16.77 28.99 -21.35
CA ARG A 728 15.63 28.15 -21.71
C ARG A 728 15.03 28.62 -23.03
N ALA A 729 14.96 27.73 -24.00
CA ALA A 729 14.06 27.84 -25.13
C ALA A 729 12.72 27.17 -24.77
N TYR A 730 11.62 27.92 -24.88
CA TYR A 730 10.27 27.45 -24.52
C TYR A 730 9.58 26.67 -25.65
N ASP A 731 9.93 26.97 -26.90
CA ASP A 731 9.44 26.30 -28.10
C ASP A 731 10.63 25.85 -28.96
N TYR A 732 10.48 24.72 -29.65
CA TYR A 732 11.36 24.36 -30.77
C TYR A 732 11.18 25.34 -31.94
N GLY A 733 12.28 25.91 -32.44
CA GLY A 733 12.23 26.72 -33.65
C GLY A 733 13.36 27.74 -33.81
N LEU A 734 13.19 28.64 -34.78
CA LEU A 734 14.15 29.71 -35.07
C LEU A 734 13.98 30.90 -34.11
N TYR A 735 14.94 31.07 -33.19
CA TYR A 735 15.07 32.27 -32.37
C TYR A 735 15.93 33.30 -33.11
N GLN A 736 15.57 34.58 -33.03
CA GLN A 736 16.38 35.69 -33.53
C GLN A 736 16.90 36.52 -32.36
N PHE A 737 18.21 36.68 -32.22
CA PHE A 737 18.83 37.43 -31.13
C PHE A 737 19.35 38.79 -31.62
N SER A 738 19.25 39.81 -30.77
CA SER A 738 19.82 41.15 -31.02
C SER A 738 20.30 41.78 -29.71
N ILE A 739 21.46 42.41 -29.74
CA ILE A 739 22.08 43.04 -28.57
C ILE A 739 22.43 44.50 -28.88
N GLN A 740 21.93 45.42 -28.07
CA GLN A 740 22.42 46.79 -28.00
C GLN A 740 23.50 46.87 -26.92
N ALA A 741 24.70 47.33 -27.27
CA ALA A 741 25.82 47.41 -26.34
C ALA A 741 26.76 48.60 -26.63
N PRO A 742 27.47 49.12 -25.61
CA PRO A 742 28.41 50.24 -25.75
C PRO A 742 29.68 49.89 -26.55
N GLY A 743 30.16 48.66 -26.48
CA GLY A 743 31.41 48.24 -27.12
C GLY A 743 31.35 46.82 -27.74
N PRO A 744 32.51 46.24 -28.09
CA PRO A 744 32.61 44.91 -28.69
C PRO A 744 31.86 43.87 -27.87
N THR A 745 31.03 43.07 -28.53
CA THR A 745 30.11 42.14 -27.88
C THR A 745 30.09 40.80 -28.63
N GLN A 746 30.00 39.70 -27.89
CA GLN A 746 29.97 38.33 -28.40
C GLN A 746 28.85 37.54 -27.71
N LEU A 747 28.09 36.76 -28.48
CA LEU A 747 27.07 35.83 -27.97
C LEU A 747 27.39 34.42 -28.44
N TYR A 748 27.39 33.48 -27.50
CA TYR A 748 27.51 32.05 -27.75
C TYR A 748 26.29 31.34 -27.17
N ILE A 749 25.73 30.39 -27.91
CA ILE A 749 24.70 29.47 -27.44
C ILE A 749 25.14 28.05 -27.83
N ASP A 750 25.21 27.12 -26.86
CA ASP A 750 25.81 25.77 -27.01
C ASP A 750 27.22 25.81 -27.62
N GLU A 751 27.99 26.83 -27.22
CA GLU A 751 29.31 27.20 -27.75
C GLU A 751 29.34 27.55 -29.25
N VAL A 752 28.19 27.56 -29.95
CA VAL A 752 28.04 28.14 -31.28
C VAL A 752 28.14 29.67 -31.17
N PRO A 753 29.11 30.34 -31.83
CA PRO A 753 29.20 31.81 -31.84
C PRO A 753 28.14 32.42 -32.77
N ILE A 754 27.16 33.11 -32.17
CA ILE A 754 25.95 33.65 -32.82
C ILE A 754 26.16 35.10 -33.29
N LEU A 755 26.81 35.92 -32.46
CA LEU A 755 27.16 37.32 -32.76
C LEU A 755 28.64 37.52 -32.42
N ARG A 756 29.41 38.16 -33.32
CA ARG A 756 30.88 38.28 -33.17
C ARG A 756 31.39 39.71 -33.15
N ASN A 757 30.61 40.69 -33.61
CA ASN A 757 31.00 42.11 -33.55
C ASN A 757 29.79 43.03 -33.34
N LYS A 758 30.06 44.30 -32.96
CA LYS A 758 29.05 45.35 -32.67
C LYS A 758 28.12 45.68 -33.86
N ASP A 759 28.52 45.32 -35.09
CA ASP A 759 27.76 45.59 -36.32
C ASP A 759 26.81 44.44 -36.72
N ASP A 760 26.85 43.28 -36.03
CA ASP A 760 25.94 42.16 -36.26
C ASP A 760 24.56 42.45 -35.64
N LEU A 761 23.66 43.09 -36.40
CA LEU A 761 22.39 43.60 -35.86
C LEU A 761 21.33 42.53 -35.51
N LEU A 762 21.40 41.35 -36.12
CA LEU A 762 20.45 40.23 -35.95
C LEU A 762 21.10 38.91 -36.37
N ALA A 763 20.99 37.87 -35.54
CA ALA A 763 21.41 36.51 -35.89
C ALA A 763 20.34 35.49 -35.47
N GLY A 764 20.12 34.48 -36.31
CA GLY A 764 19.10 33.45 -36.12
C GLY A 764 19.70 32.08 -35.79
N LEU A 765 19.16 31.39 -34.79
CA LEU A 765 19.56 30.03 -34.40
C LEU A 765 18.32 29.15 -34.24
N MET A 766 18.36 27.95 -34.82
CA MET A 766 17.35 26.91 -34.55
C MET A 766 17.67 26.29 -33.19
N LEU A 767 16.80 26.49 -32.20
CA LEU A 767 16.94 25.90 -30.88
C LEU A 767 15.95 24.75 -30.71
N ALA A 768 16.40 23.75 -29.96
CA ALA A 768 15.53 22.73 -29.37
C ALA A 768 14.66 23.39 -28.29
N GLU A 769 13.55 22.76 -27.91
CA GLU A 769 12.90 23.09 -26.64
C GLU A 769 13.80 22.60 -25.48
N GLY A 770 14.00 23.40 -24.43
CA GLY A 770 14.81 23.00 -23.27
C GLY A 770 15.97 23.95 -22.92
N ASN A 771 16.94 23.43 -22.19
CA ASN A 771 18.07 24.21 -21.63
C ASN A 771 19.28 24.20 -22.56
N HIS A 772 19.78 25.39 -22.88
CA HIS A 772 20.95 25.64 -23.72
C HIS A 772 22.01 26.40 -22.95
N ALA A 773 23.30 26.13 -23.20
CA ALA A 773 24.38 26.89 -22.57
C ALA A 773 24.40 28.30 -23.18
N ILE A 774 24.44 29.36 -22.37
CA ILE A 774 24.58 30.74 -22.86
C ILE A 774 25.81 31.41 -22.28
N ARG A 775 26.55 32.11 -23.15
CA ARG A 775 27.72 32.92 -22.77
C ARG A 775 27.73 34.23 -23.55
N LEU A 776 27.74 35.34 -22.83
CA LEU A 776 27.54 36.69 -23.34
C LEU A 776 28.66 37.58 -22.85
N ARG A 777 29.47 38.12 -23.76
CA ARG A 777 30.64 38.95 -23.44
C ARG A 777 30.46 40.34 -24.00
N THR A 778 30.83 41.37 -23.24
CA THR A 778 30.83 42.76 -23.71
C THR A 778 31.87 43.62 -22.99
N ALA A 779 32.37 44.66 -23.63
CA ALA A 779 33.40 45.55 -23.09
C ALA A 779 32.96 47.03 -23.16
N VAL A 780 33.40 47.82 -22.18
CA VAL A 780 33.23 49.28 -22.12
C VAL A 780 34.62 49.93 -22.14
N PRO A 781 35.14 50.32 -23.33
CA PRO A 781 36.54 50.74 -23.46
C PRO A 781 36.86 52.11 -22.85
N SER A 782 35.91 53.05 -22.84
CA SER A 782 36.10 54.39 -22.30
C SER A 782 34.86 54.94 -21.60
N ALA A 783 35.05 55.99 -20.79
CA ALA A 783 33.96 56.64 -20.06
C ALA A 783 32.90 57.31 -20.96
N GLY A 784 33.25 57.62 -22.22
CA GLY A 784 32.31 58.15 -23.21
C GLY A 784 31.45 57.09 -23.89
N ASP A 785 31.84 55.80 -23.77
CA ASP A 785 31.13 54.70 -24.42
C ASP A 785 29.96 54.18 -23.58
N ALA A 786 29.91 54.47 -22.27
CA ALA A 786 28.90 53.95 -21.34
C ALA A 786 27.47 54.29 -21.81
N ALA A 787 26.79 53.28 -22.34
CA ALA A 787 25.44 53.32 -22.88
C ALA A 787 24.68 52.06 -22.42
N ASN A 788 23.36 52.04 -22.62
CA ASN A 788 22.53 50.90 -22.19
C ASN A 788 22.99 49.59 -22.84
N PHE A 789 22.96 48.52 -22.04
CA PHE A 789 23.09 47.15 -22.52
C PHE A 789 21.71 46.50 -22.58
N VAL A 790 21.24 46.12 -23.77
CA VAL A 790 19.93 45.50 -23.96
C VAL A 790 20.07 44.19 -24.73
N PHE A 791 19.71 43.05 -24.13
CA PHE A 791 19.67 41.76 -24.80
C PHE A 791 18.22 41.38 -25.11
N THR A 792 17.91 41.24 -26.40
CA THR A 792 16.57 40.91 -26.88
C THR A 792 16.58 39.63 -27.72
N TRP A 793 15.44 38.94 -27.70
CA TRP A 793 15.15 37.83 -28.58
C TRP A 793 13.82 38.02 -29.30
N ARG A 794 13.62 37.25 -30.36
CA ARG A 794 12.33 36.93 -30.94
C ARG A 794 12.19 35.40 -30.93
N PRO A 795 11.32 34.83 -30.09
CA PRO A 795 11.04 33.41 -30.09
C PRO A 795 10.26 32.98 -31.37
N PRO A 796 10.18 31.67 -31.67
CA PRO A 796 9.38 31.13 -32.76
C PRO A 796 7.88 31.43 -32.58
N VAL A 797 7.42 31.42 -31.32
CA VAL A 797 6.07 31.75 -30.88
C VAL A 797 6.15 32.91 -29.90
N GLY A 798 5.55 34.05 -30.25
CA GLY A 798 5.53 35.25 -29.41
C GLY A 798 6.08 36.51 -30.08
N GLU A 799 6.03 37.62 -29.34
CA GLU A 799 6.52 38.92 -29.79
C GLU A 799 7.99 39.14 -29.42
N PRO A 800 8.76 39.94 -30.18
CA PRO A 800 10.13 40.28 -29.83
C PRO A 800 10.20 41.16 -28.57
N GLY A 801 11.18 40.90 -27.71
CA GLY A 801 11.36 41.62 -26.46
C GLY A 801 12.68 41.31 -25.75
N VAL A 802 12.91 41.93 -24.60
CA VAL A 802 14.03 41.58 -23.70
C VAL A 802 13.89 40.12 -23.29
N VAL A 803 15.00 39.38 -23.23
CA VAL A 803 14.98 37.99 -22.78
C VAL A 803 14.51 37.94 -21.32
N PRO A 804 13.42 37.25 -20.98
CA PRO A 804 12.83 37.31 -19.65
C PRO A 804 13.72 36.60 -18.62
N ALA A 805 13.69 37.05 -17.37
CA ALA A 805 14.44 36.44 -16.27
C ALA A 805 14.07 34.96 -16.04
N THR A 806 12.82 34.58 -16.34
CA THR A 806 12.34 33.18 -16.29
C THR A 806 12.94 32.28 -17.36
N ALA A 807 13.58 32.83 -18.39
CA ALA A 807 14.32 32.08 -19.40
C ALA A 807 15.83 31.99 -19.11
N LEU A 808 16.33 32.61 -18.04
CA LEU A 808 17.76 32.72 -17.74
C LEU A 808 18.06 32.11 -16.38
N PHE A 809 19.01 31.19 -16.34
CA PHE A 809 19.31 30.43 -15.12
C PHE A 809 20.80 30.33 -14.80
N THR A 810 21.09 30.29 -13.50
CA THR A 810 22.42 30.12 -12.91
C THR A 810 22.59 28.71 -12.35
N GLN A 811 23.82 28.35 -11.97
CA GLN A 811 24.06 27.12 -11.19
C GLN A 811 23.15 27.09 -9.96
N PRO A 812 22.55 25.93 -9.61
CA PRO A 812 22.84 24.58 -10.11
C PRO A 812 22.18 24.17 -11.43
N VAL A 813 21.46 25.04 -12.14
CA VAL A 813 20.83 24.70 -13.44
C VAL A 813 21.92 24.43 -14.48
N ARG A 814 21.69 23.41 -15.32
CA ARG A 814 22.62 22.99 -16.38
C ARG A 814 21.88 22.79 -17.71
N SER A 815 22.61 22.98 -18.82
CA SER A 815 22.20 22.64 -20.19
C SER A 815 22.55 21.19 -20.55
N ASN A 816 22.23 20.29 -19.63
CA ASN A 816 22.55 18.87 -19.72
C ASN A 816 21.33 18.07 -20.21
N GLY A 817 21.57 16.89 -20.77
CA GLY A 817 20.57 16.01 -21.37
C GLY A 817 20.98 15.49 -22.73
N LEU A 818 20.04 14.89 -23.46
CA LEU A 818 20.20 14.45 -24.84
C LEU A 818 19.22 15.19 -25.76
N LEU A 819 19.64 15.52 -26.98
CA LEU A 819 18.76 16.10 -28.00
C LEU A 819 17.88 15.00 -28.60
N GLY A 820 16.62 14.94 -28.17
CA GLY A 820 15.57 14.11 -28.75
C GLY A 820 14.93 14.79 -29.95
N ARG A 821 15.07 14.18 -31.14
CA ARG A 821 14.29 14.53 -32.33
C ARG A 821 13.06 13.64 -32.42
N TYR A 822 11.88 14.26 -32.45
CA TYR A 822 10.59 13.56 -32.43
C TYR A 822 10.00 13.57 -33.84
N PHE A 823 9.75 12.38 -34.40
CA PHE A 823 9.22 12.22 -35.76
C PHE A 823 7.77 11.74 -35.69
N ALA A 824 6.85 12.49 -36.30
CA ALA A 824 5.42 12.15 -36.39
C ALA A 824 5.14 11.05 -37.44
N ASN A 825 5.99 10.01 -37.47
CA ASN A 825 5.80 8.81 -38.26
C ASN A 825 6.50 7.59 -37.60
N ASP A 826 6.13 6.40 -38.06
CA ASP A 826 6.56 5.11 -37.51
C ASP A 826 8.01 4.72 -37.85
N GLU A 827 8.76 5.63 -38.46
CA GLU A 827 10.18 5.51 -38.78
C GLU A 827 10.90 6.82 -38.43
N TRP A 828 12.20 6.76 -38.15
CA TRP A 828 13.06 7.92 -37.86
C TRP A 828 13.37 8.74 -39.12
N ARG A 829 12.33 9.17 -39.84
CA ARG A 829 12.42 9.92 -41.11
C ARG A 829 12.08 11.39 -40.91
N ALA A 830 12.98 12.24 -41.36
CA ALA A 830 12.82 13.68 -41.45
C ALA A 830 11.66 14.09 -42.39
N PRO A 831 11.04 15.26 -42.19
CA PRO A 831 11.34 16.22 -41.12
C PRO A 831 10.88 15.74 -39.73
N GLU A 832 11.67 16.05 -38.71
CA GLU A 832 11.21 16.03 -37.33
C GLU A 832 10.02 16.97 -37.14
N ALA A 833 9.08 16.58 -36.28
CA ALA A 833 7.95 17.41 -35.88
C ALA A 833 8.39 18.50 -34.89
N PHE A 834 9.25 18.12 -33.93
CA PHE A 834 9.99 19.02 -33.06
C PHE A 834 11.26 18.35 -32.54
N ALA A 835 12.15 19.12 -31.91
CA ALA A 835 13.30 18.61 -31.17
C ALA A 835 13.41 19.28 -29.79
N ARG A 836 13.82 18.52 -28.77
CA ARG A 836 13.99 19.01 -27.40
C ARG A 836 15.20 18.40 -26.69
N VAL A 837 15.69 19.05 -25.64
CA VAL A 837 16.73 18.53 -24.74
C VAL A 837 16.06 17.81 -23.58
N ASP A 838 16.07 16.48 -23.60
CA ASP A 838 15.59 15.63 -22.50
C ASP A 838 16.71 15.46 -21.45
N PRO A 839 16.58 15.99 -20.22
CA PRO A 839 17.67 15.97 -19.22
C PRO A 839 18.06 14.55 -18.76
N GLN A 840 17.10 13.63 -18.77
CA GLN A 840 17.26 12.23 -18.41
C GLN A 840 16.26 11.39 -19.21
N LEU A 841 16.56 10.11 -19.40
CA LEU A 841 15.60 9.14 -19.94
C LEU A 841 15.02 8.29 -18.80
N ASP A 842 14.17 8.94 -18.01
CA ASP A 842 13.29 8.33 -17.01
C ASP A 842 11.84 8.77 -17.29
N LEU A 843 11.31 8.34 -18.42
CA LEU A 843 10.05 8.84 -18.97
C LEU A 843 8.94 7.81 -18.75
N TYR A 844 7.89 8.24 -18.05
CA TYR A 844 6.62 7.50 -17.93
C TYR A 844 5.45 8.47 -18.05
N PHE A 845 4.60 8.30 -19.07
CA PHE A 845 3.43 9.15 -19.29
C PHE A 845 2.33 8.47 -20.13
N HIS A 846 1.08 8.88 -19.89
CA HIS A 846 -0.09 8.38 -20.63
C HIS A 846 -0.54 9.31 -21.77
N ILE A 847 -0.28 10.62 -21.66
CA ILE A 847 -0.59 11.62 -22.69
C ILE A 847 0.66 11.82 -23.55
N PRO A 848 0.68 11.35 -24.81
CA PRO A 848 1.89 11.40 -25.63
C PRO A 848 2.14 12.78 -26.24
N GLN A 849 3.41 13.06 -26.54
CA GLN A 849 3.84 14.30 -27.18
C GLN A 849 3.40 14.40 -28.66
N LEU A 850 3.24 13.25 -29.33
CA LEU A 850 2.70 13.13 -30.68
C LEU A 850 1.64 12.02 -30.73
N PRO A 851 0.69 12.06 -31.68
CA PRO A 851 -0.20 10.93 -31.95
C PRO A 851 0.62 9.68 -32.31
N ARG A 852 0.33 8.55 -31.64
CA ARG A 852 1.00 7.27 -31.94
C ARG A 852 0.51 6.67 -33.28
N PRO A 853 1.37 5.94 -34.02
CA PRO A 853 2.78 5.70 -33.72
C PRO A 853 3.65 6.91 -34.06
N TYR A 854 4.65 7.18 -33.20
CA TYR A 854 5.70 8.14 -33.46
C TYR A 854 7.06 7.56 -33.04
N THR A 855 8.16 8.12 -33.55
CA THR A 855 9.50 7.67 -33.19
C THR A 855 10.35 8.82 -32.64
N VAL A 856 11.34 8.48 -31.83
CA VAL A 856 12.29 9.44 -31.24
C VAL A 856 13.70 8.94 -31.46
N GLU A 857 14.59 9.85 -31.85
CA GLU A 857 16.04 9.64 -31.82
C GLU A 857 16.69 10.63 -30.86
N TRP A 858 17.27 10.14 -29.77
CA TRP A 858 18.10 10.96 -28.88
C TRP A 858 19.56 10.88 -29.32
N THR A 859 20.23 12.03 -29.34
CA THR A 859 21.65 12.17 -29.68
C THR A 859 22.34 13.14 -28.73
N GLY A 860 23.62 12.89 -28.44
CA GLY A 860 24.43 13.73 -27.57
C GLY A 860 25.72 13.02 -27.21
N LYS A 861 26.34 13.43 -26.10
CA LYS A 861 27.48 12.74 -25.50
C LYS A 861 27.18 12.32 -24.07
N ILE A 862 27.79 11.21 -23.65
CA ILE A 862 27.89 10.80 -22.24
C ILE A 862 29.31 11.07 -21.75
N ALA A 863 29.44 11.69 -20.58
CA ALA A 863 30.69 11.79 -19.87
C ALA A 863 30.96 10.53 -19.05
N ILE A 864 32.13 9.97 -19.26
CA ILE A 864 32.66 8.78 -18.60
C ILE A 864 33.72 9.31 -17.62
N PRO A 865 33.42 9.38 -16.31
CA PRO A 865 34.27 10.04 -15.31
C PRO A 865 35.50 9.21 -14.93
N GLU A 866 35.48 7.91 -15.20
CA GLU A 866 36.57 6.96 -14.96
C GLU A 866 36.55 5.87 -16.04
N THR A 867 37.74 5.45 -16.50
CA THR A 867 37.90 4.35 -17.47
C THR A 867 37.49 3.00 -16.86
N GLY A 868 36.68 2.20 -17.57
CA GLY A 868 36.35 0.84 -17.15
C GLY A 868 35.18 0.22 -17.90
N GLU A 869 34.72 -0.95 -17.45
CA GLU A 869 33.53 -1.63 -18.00
C GLU A 869 32.24 -1.05 -17.40
N TYR A 870 31.37 -0.52 -18.24
CA TYR A 870 30.05 0.00 -17.86
C TYR A 870 28.97 -0.97 -18.31
N GLY A 871 28.08 -1.35 -17.40
CA GLY A 871 26.79 -1.93 -17.76
C GLY A 871 25.81 -0.84 -18.20
N PHE A 872 24.99 -1.15 -19.19
CA PHE A 872 23.86 -0.32 -19.61
C PHE A 872 22.60 -1.19 -19.69
N SER A 873 21.50 -0.67 -19.13
CA SER A 873 20.21 -1.36 -19.16
C SER A 873 19.14 -0.41 -19.66
N LEU A 874 18.50 -0.80 -20.77
CA LEU A 874 17.46 -0.03 -21.43
C LEU A 874 16.14 -0.78 -21.30
N ARG A 875 15.19 -0.20 -20.57
CA ARG A 875 13.84 -0.75 -20.38
C ARG A 875 12.84 0.15 -21.09
N SER A 876 11.97 -0.42 -21.92
CA SER A 876 11.00 0.35 -22.70
C SER A 876 9.69 -0.39 -22.93
N ILE A 877 8.62 0.37 -23.16
CA ILE A 877 7.29 -0.16 -23.48
C ILE A 877 7.29 -0.85 -24.84
N ASP A 878 7.98 -0.30 -25.83
CA ASP A 878 8.05 -0.74 -27.23
C ASP A 878 9.52 -0.76 -27.67
N ASP A 879 9.82 -1.06 -28.94
CA ASP A 879 11.19 -1.30 -29.37
C ASP A 879 12.12 -0.08 -29.25
N SER A 880 13.32 -0.34 -28.74
CA SER A 880 14.38 0.65 -28.59
C SER A 880 15.78 0.05 -28.75
N ALA A 881 16.77 0.89 -29.03
CA ALA A 881 18.17 0.50 -29.14
C ALA A 881 19.10 1.65 -28.75
N LEU A 882 20.21 1.31 -28.09
CA LEU A 882 21.28 2.18 -27.62
C LEU A 882 22.57 1.87 -28.38
N TRP A 883 23.25 2.93 -28.82
CA TRP A 883 24.63 2.91 -29.33
C TRP A 883 25.49 3.88 -28.54
N ILE A 884 26.74 3.48 -28.28
CA ILE A 884 27.80 4.35 -27.75
C ILE A 884 29.01 4.22 -28.69
N ASP A 885 29.58 5.33 -29.15
CA ASP A 885 30.63 5.40 -30.19
C ASP A 885 30.31 4.54 -31.43
N ASP A 886 29.06 4.62 -31.90
CA ASP A 886 28.45 3.79 -32.96
C ASP A 886 28.42 2.26 -32.69
N ALA A 887 29.00 1.76 -31.59
CA ALA A 887 28.86 0.37 -31.15
C ALA A 887 27.47 0.12 -30.55
N PRO A 888 26.73 -0.92 -30.98
CA PRO A 888 25.44 -1.27 -30.37
C PRO A 888 25.64 -1.90 -28.99
N VAL A 889 24.97 -1.37 -27.97
CA VAL A 889 25.14 -1.79 -26.57
C VAL A 889 23.95 -2.59 -26.05
N ALA A 890 22.74 -2.02 -26.13
CA ALA A 890 21.52 -2.62 -25.59
C ALA A 890 20.35 -2.41 -26.55
N ALA A 891 19.42 -3.36 -26.62
CA ALA A 891 18.20 -3.23 -27.42
C ALA A 891 17.04 -4.04 -26.85
N THR A 892 15.82 -3.51 -26.98
CA THR A 892 14.56 -4.17 -26.65
C THR A 892 13.80 -4.47 -27.95
N PRO A 893 13.69 -5.73 -28.40
CA PRO A 893 12.99 -6.07 -29.64
C PRO A 893 11.46 -6.19 -29.49
N GLY A 894 10.89 -5.93 -28.30
CA GLY A 894 9.46 -6.11 -28.05
C GLY A 894 8.96 -5.56 -26.73
N ARG A 895 7.65 -5.73 -26.49
CA ARG A 895 6.89 -4.93 -25.53
C ARG A 895 7.26 -5.16 -24.06
N ASN A 896 7.45 -4.09 -23.29
CA ASN A 896 7.83 -4.09 -21.85
C ASN A 896 9.08 -4.94 -21.55
N GLN A 897 10.07 -4.93 -22.44
CA GLN A 897 11.31 -5.67 -22.26
C GLN A 897 12.40 -4.79 -21.63
N THR A 898 13.44 -5.45 -21.14
CA THR A 898 14.71 -4.83 -20.74
C THR A 898 15.80 -5.46 -21.58
N GLY A 899 16.63 -4.62 -22.20
CA GLY A 899 17.84 -5.02 -22.89
C GLY A 899 19.04 -4.56 -22.10
N ASP A 900 19.98 -5.47 -21.84
CA ASP A 900 21.19 -5.23 -21.06
C ASP A 900 22.42 -5.47 -21.95
N GLY A 901 23.48 -4.70 -21.73
CA GLY A 901 24.78 -4.87 -22.38
C GLY A 901 25.90 -4.21 -21.60
N THR A 902 27.16 -4.58 -21.88
CA THR A 902 28.33 -3.96 -21.27
C THR A 902 29.28 -3.43 -22.35
N LEU A 903 30.05 -2.39 -22.02
CA LEU A 903 31.03 -1.77 -22.89
C LEU A 903 32.18 -1.17 -22.06
N GLU A 904 33.43 -1.43 -22.45
CA GLU A 904 34.57 -0.67 -21.90
C GLU A 904 34.62 0.73 -22.53
N LEU A 905 34.78 1.74 -21.68
CA LEU A 905 34.85 3.15 -22.06
C LEU A 905 36.05 3.83 -21.38
N GLU A 906 36.65 4.80 -22.05
CA GLU A 906 37.79 5.58 -21.53
C GLU A 906 37.30 6.87 -20.84
N VAL A 907 38.07 7.42 -19.89
CA VAL A 907 37.70 8.71 -19.28
C VAL A 907 37.59 9.81 -20.34
N GLY A 908 36.42 10.45 -20.44
CA GLY A 908 36.16 11.44 -21.50
C GLY A 908 34.70 11.54 -21.92
N LEU A 909 34.46 12.03 -23.14
CA LEU A 909 33.12 12.27 -23.71
C LEU A 909 32.87 11.36 -24.92
N HIS A 910 31.98 10.38 -24.76
CA HIS A 910 31.61 9.39 -25.76
C HIS A 910 30.32 9.76 -26.49
N ASP A 911 30.20 9.44 -27.77
CA ASP A 911 28.97 9.71 -28.54
C ASP A 911 27.86 8.74 -28.15
N MET A 912 26.68 9.25 -27.79
CA MET A 912 25.50 8.44 -27.44
C MET A 912 24.36 8.68 -28.43
N ARG A 913 23.80 7.58 -28.97
CA ARG A 913 22.58 7.59 -29.80
C ARG A 913 21.60 6.57 -29.26
N ILE A 914 20.33 6.96 -29.13
CA ILE A 914 19.24 6.07 -28.74
C ILE A 914 18.09 6.24 -29.72
N ARG A 915 17.48 5.13 -30.13
CA ARG A 915 16.24 5.12 -30.92
C ARG A 915 15.15 4.43 -30.14
N PHE A 916 13.94 4.98 -30.21
CA PHE A 916 12.72 4.42 -29.62
C PHE A 916 11.54 4.67 -30.55
N GLY A 917 10.63 3.71 -30.66
CA GLY A 917 9.33 3.91 -31.28
C GLY A 917 8.20 3.73 -30.27
N ASP A 918 7.33 4.72 -30.17
CA ASP A 918 6.20 4.71 -29.26
C ASP A 918 4.92 4.33 -30.03
N ARG A 919 4.47 3.08 -29.84
CA ARG A 919 3.52 2.41 -30.74
C ARG A 919 2.26 1.91 -30.05
N THR A 920 2.25 1.82 -28.71
CA THR A 920 1.16 1.19 -27.94
C THR A 920 0.27 2.19 -27.18
N ASP A 921 0.04 1.99 -25.87
CA ASP A 921 -1.05 2.65 -25.12
C ASP A 921 -0.56 3.73 -24.14
N HIS A 922 0.59 3.52 -23.50
CA HIS A 922 1.29 4.47 -22.65
C HIS A 922 2.78 4.42 -22.96
N THR A 923 3.51 5.47 -22.61
CA THR A 923 4.95 5.55 -22.83
C THR A 923 5.66 5.16 -21.56
N ASN A 924 6.59 4.20 -21.65
CA ASN A 924 7.66 4.07 -20.67
C ASN A 924 9.01 3.85 -21.38
N ILE A 925 10.04 4.59 -20.97
CA ILE A 925 11.43 4.35 -21.37
C ILE A 925 12.36 4.84 -20.25
N HIS A 926 13.22 3.93 -19.79
CA HIS A 926 14.11 4.13 -18.66
C HIS A 926 15.51 3.64 -19.04
N LEU A 927 16.50 4.53 -18.97
CA LEU A 927 17.90 4.22 -19.24
C LEU A 927 18.71 4.23 -17.95
N TYR A 928 19.38 3.11 -17.68
CA TYR A 928 20.23 2.91 -16.53
C TYR A 928 21.65 2.64 -16.99
N TRP A 929 22.63 3.03 -16.17
CA TRP A 929 23.98 2.49 -16.21
C TRP A 929 24.30 1.71 -14.93
N THR A 930 25.34 0.92 -14.98
CA THR A 930 26.02 0.29 -13.84
C THR A 930 27.49 0.63 -14.04
N PRO A 931 27.98 1.75 -13.48
CA PRO A 931 29.35 2.16 -13.73
C PRO A 931 30.35 1.21 -13.07
N PRO A 932 31.63 1.20 -13.51
CA PRO A 932 32.68 0.36 -12.91
C PRO A 932 33.01 0.75 -11.46
N TRP A 933 32.49 1.87 -10.96
CA TRP A 933 32.43 2.23 -9.53
C TRP A 933 31.00 2.19 -8.96
N GLY A 934 29.99 1.48 -9.51
CA GLY A 934 28.58 1.71 -9.15
C GLY A 934 27.64 0.49 -9.12
N ASN A 935 26.58 0.61 -8.32
CA ASN A 935 25.35 -0.17 -8.50
C ASN A 935 24.58 0.37 -9.71
N ARG A 936 23.59 -0.39 -10.19
CA ARG A 936 22.68 0.06 -11.26
C ARG A 936 21.85 1.26 -10.79
N GLU A 937 21.94 2.36 -11.53
CA GLU A 937 21.16 3.59 -11.31
C GLU A 937 20.68 4.19 -12.63
N LEU A 938 19.71 5.11 -12.58
CA LEU A 938 19.35 5.93 -13.74
C LEU A 938 20.55 6.78 -14.13
N ILE A 939 20.85 6.92 -15.43
CA ILE A 939 22.00 7.72 -15.86
C ILE A 939 21.81 9.18 -15.41
N PRO A 940 22.71 9.74 -14.58
CA PRO A 940 22.55 11.09 -14.06
C PRO A 940 22.56 12.14 -15.18
N THR A 941 21.67 13.13 -15.11
CA THR A 941 21.69 14.29 -16.01
C THR A 941 23.08 14.96 -16.06
N SER A 942 23.82 14.95 -14.95
CA SER A 942 25.18 15.50 -14.85
C SER A 942 26.21 14.90 -15.81
N VAL A 943 26.02 13.68 -16.34
CA VAL A 943 26.88 13.09 -17.40
C VAL A 943 26.33 13.20 -18.81
N LEU A 944 25.08 13.64 -19.01
CA LEU A 944 24.48 13.73 -20.35
C LEU A 944 24.64 15.15 -20.92
N PHE A 945 25.13 15.26 -22.15
CA PHE A 945 25.37 16.53 -22.83
C PHE A 945 24.73 16.55 -24.22
N PRO A 946 23.95 17.59 -24.59
CA PRO A 946 23.38 17.70 -25.92
C PRO A 946 24.47 18.03 -26.96
N PRO A 947 24.21 17.87 -28.27
CA PRO A 947 25.13 18.22 -29.35
C PRO A 947 25.60 19.69 -29.30
N GLN A 948 26.86 19.91 -28.93
CA GLN A 948 27.52 21.23 -28.88
C GLN A 948 28.52 21.43 -30.02
N ALA A 949 28.87 22.69 -30.33
CA ALA A 949 29.85 23.00 -31.37
C ALA A 949 31.31 22.82 -30.94
N ASP A 950 31.61 22.96 -29.66
CA ASP A 950 32.94 22.78 -29.08
C ASP A 950 32.83 22.21 -27.66
N TYR A 951 33.24 20.94 -27.50
CA TYR A 951 33.23 20.24 -26.22
C TYR A 951 34.49 20.47 -25.37
N THR A 952 35.47 21.25 -25.83
CA THR A 952 36.73 21.48 -25.06
C THR A 952 36.53 22.24 -23.75
N ARG A 953 35.33 22.81 -23.53
CA ARG A 953 34.89 23.47 -22.29
C ARG A 953 33.99 22.60 -21.42
N THR A 954 33.62 21.41 -21.89
CA THR A 954 32.75 20.47 -21.21
C THR A 954 33.62 19.44 -20.50
N GLU A 955 33.90 19.70 -19.23
CA GLU A 955 34.63 18.75 -18.39
C GLU A 955 33.70 17.60 -17.97
N ALA A 956 34.19 16.37 -18.07
CA ALA A 956 33.51 15.23 -17.46
C ALA A 956 33.45 15.47 -15.94
N PRO A 957 32.27 15.37 -15.28
CA PRO A 957 32.22 15.48 -13.83
C PRO A 957 33.07 14.37 -13.22
N THR A 958 33.81 14.66 -12.16
CA THR A 958 34.52 13.60 -11.41
C THR A 958 33.53 12.64 -10.73
N VAL A 959 33.98 11.43 -10.40
CA VAL A 959 33.20 10.45 -9.61
C VAL A 959 32.66 11.08 -8.31
N ALA A 960 33.44 11.94 -7.65
CA ALA A 960 33.01 12.71 -6.48
C ALA A 960 31.90 13.74 -6.79
N GLN A 961 31.99 14.45 -7.93
CA GLN A 961 31.00 15.46 -8.35
C GLN A 961 29.67 14.88 -8.84
N LEU A 962 29.62 13.58 -9.19
CA LEU A 962 28.37 12.93 -9.58
C LEU A 962 27.40 12.74 -8.42
N GLY A 963 27.82 13.04 -7.18
CA GLY A 963 26.97 12.80 -6.03
C GLY A 963 26.64 11.32 -5.93
N ALA A 964 27.66 10.47 -6.09
CA ALA A 964 27.60 9.04 -5.81
C ALA A 964 27.35 8.83 -4.31
N GLY A 965 26.11 9.11 -3.89
CA GLY A 965 25.60 8.64 -2.62
C GLY A 965 25.63 7.13 -2.68
N SER A 966 26.53 6.52 -1.90
CA SER A 966 26.40 5.12 -1.49
C SER A 966 26.30 4.09 -2.64
N ALA A 967 27.21 4.17 -3.63
CA ALA A 967 27.45 3.16 -4.70
C ALA A 967 28.87 3.36 -5.26
N GLY A 968 29.67 2.38 -5.74
CA GLY A 968 29.57 0.92 -5.98
C GLY A 968 30.90 0.13 -6.16
N THR A 969 32.08 0.72 -6.46
CA THR A 969 33.42 0.01 -6.57
C THR A 969 34.67 0.93 -6.78
N GLY A 970 35.91 0.40 -6.74
CA GLY A 970 36.93 0.72 -7.78
C GLY A 970 38.22 1.54 -7.47
N PHE A 971 38.22 2.53 -6.57
CA PHE A 971 39.20 3.64 -6.58
C PHE A 971 40.66 3.40 -6.10
N TRP A 972 41.28 2.23 -6.35
CA TRP A 972 42.57 1.90 -5.68
C TRP A 972 43.59 1.04 -6.45
N ALA A 973 43.67 1.21 -7.77
CA ALA A 973 44.82 0.73 -8.54
C ALA A 973 45.97 1.77 -8.56
N GLY A 974 46.62 2.00 -7.41
CA GLY A 974 47.92 2.72 -7.35
C GLY A 974 47.91 4.19 -6.92
N SER A 975 46.83 4.68 -6.32
CA SER A 975 46.80 5.97 -5.61
C SER A 975 47.64 5.94 -4.32
N ASP A 976 48.24 7.08 -3.94
CA ASP A 976 48.96 7.22 -2.66
C ASP A 976 47.98 7.67 -1.56
N LEU A 977 47.67 6.76 -0.64
CA LEU A 977 46.45 6.79 0.18
C LEU A 977 46.62 7.59 1.47
N SER A 978 47.07 8.82 1.29
CA SER A 978 47.09 9.85 2.34
C SER A 978 45.68 10.42 2.55
N ALA A 979 44.83 9.69 3.26
CA ALA A 979 43.57 10.26 3.78
C ALA A 979 43.86 11.43 4.73
N LEU A 980 43.03 12.47 4.65
CA LEU A 980 42.96 13.47 5.71
C LEU A 980 42.30 12.80 6.92
N SER A 981 43.04 12.68 8.02
CA SER A 981 42.53 12.16 9.28
C SER A 981 42.20 13.32 10.22
N THR A 982 40.91 13.53 10.45
CA THR A 982 40.42 14.59 11.33
C THR A 982 39.98 13.98 12.65
N ILE A 983 40.55 14.45 13.77
CA ILE A 983 40.11 14.04 15.10
C ILE A 983 38.84 14.81 15.43
N MET A 984 37.70 14.12 15.40
CA MET A 984 36.38 14.73 15.60
C MET A 984 36.01 14.86 17.09
N LEU A 985 36.45 13.90 17.91
CA LEU A 985 36.19 13.90 19.35
C LEU A 985 37.31 13.20 20.12
N GLU A 986 37.67 13.73 21.29
CA GLU A 986 38.67 13.16 22.22
C GLU A 986 38.08 12.95 23.62
N GLY A 987 38.72 12.09 24.42
CA GLY A 987 38.36 11.85 25.82
C GLY A 987 37.33 10.74 26.03
N LEU A 988 37.15 9.86 25.04
CA LEU A 988 36.24 8.71 25.10
C LEU A 988 36.83 7.56 25.92
N ALA A 989 35.99 6.87 26.68
CA ALA A 989 36.38 5.79 27.60
C ALA A 989 36.25 4.40 26.95
N MET A 990 37.33 3.95 26.30
CA MET A 990 37.37 2.75 25.45
C MET A 990 36.23 2.72 24.41
N PRO A 991 36.23 3.64 23.44
CA PRO A 991 35.24 3.64 22.36
C PRO A 991 35.45 2.41 21.46
N ARG A 992 34.50 1.49 21.42
CA ARG A 992 34.50 0.30 20.56
C ARG A 992 33.62 0.52 19.34
N GLY A 993 32.49 -0.18 19.20
CA GLY A 993 31.62 -0.09 18.03
C GLY A 993 31.21 1.34 17.65
N VAL A 994 31.08 1.57 16.35
CA VAL A 994 30.67 2.84 15.74
C VAL A 994 29.62 2.56 14.67
N ALA A 995 28.47 3.23 14.74
CA ALA A 995 27.44 3.16 13.71
C ALA A 995 26.89 4.53 13.35
N VAL A 996 26.42 4.69 12.12
CA VAL A 996 25.81 5.93 11.63
C VAL A 996 24.29 5.75 11.51
N GLY A 997 23.52 6.64 12.13
CA GLY A 997 22.07 6.67 12.00
C GLY A 997 21.60 7.28 10.69
N THR A 998 20.37 6.96 10.29
CA THR A 998 19.70 7.61 9.15
C THR A 998 19.43 9.10 9.37
N ASP A 999 19.59 9.60 10.59
CA ASP A 999 19.57 11.01 10.97
C ASP A 999 20.96 11.69 10.85
N GLY A 1000 21.97 10.98 10.33
CA GLY A 1000 23.34 11.48 10.21
C GLY A 1000 24.11 11.54 11.53
N ALA A 1001 23.55 11.01 12.62
CA ALA A 1001 24.21 10.98 13.92
C ALA A 1001 25.11 9.74 14.06
N ILE A 1002 26.27 9.93 14.69
CA ILE A 1002 27.26 8.88 14.96
C ILE A 1002 27.03 8.33 16.37
N TYR A 1003 26.84 7.02 16.48
CA TYR A 1003 26.67 6.31 17.75
C TYR A 1003 27.96 5.56 18.07
N VAL A 1004 28.51 5.78 19.27
CA VAL A 1004 29.78 5.19 19.72
C VAL A 1004 29.56 4.43 21.03
N ALA A 1005 29.92 3.15 21.07
CA ALA A 1005 29.84 2.32 22.27
C ALA A 1005 31.07 2.56 23.16
N GLU A 1006 30.91 3.25 24.29
CA GLU A 1006 31.99 3.47 25.27
C GLU A 1006 31.94 2.38 26.34
N SER A 1007 32.65 1.28 26.10
CA SER A 1007 32.55 0.08 26.93
C SER A 1007 32.99 0.33 28.38
N GLN A 1008 34.00 1.19 28.61
CA GLN A 1008 34.48 1.48 29.96
C GLN A 1008 33.59 2.49 30.70
N ALA A 1009 32.95 3.43 29.99
CA ALA A 1009 31.94 4.31 30.60
C ALA A 1009 30.58 3.60 30.77
N ALA A 1010 30.39 2.43 30.14
CA ALA A 1010 29.14 1.68 30.07
C ALA A 1010 27.96 2.53 29.59
N ARG A 1011 28.16 3.21 28.46
CA ARG A 1011 27.15 4.05 27.78
C ARG A 1011 27.29 4.00 26.27
N LEU A 1012 26.25 4.39 25.56
CA LEU A 1012 26.29 4.73 24.15
C LEU A 1012 26.28 6.24 23.99
N LEU A 1013 27.27 6.81 23.30
CA LEU A 1013 27.35 8.24 23.01
C LEU A 1013 26.77 8.53 21.62
N LYS A 1014 25.81 9.44 21.51
CA LYS A 1014 25.30 9.97 20.25
C LYS A 1014 25.99 11.31 19.96
N VAL A 1015 26.59 11.43 18.78
CA VAL A 1015 27.41 12.56 18.32
C VAL A 1015 26.83 13.05 16.98
N ALA A 1016 26.91 14.35 16.69
CA ALA A 1016 26.57 14.90 15.39
C ALA A 1016 27.70 14.63 14.36
N GLY A 1017 27.40 14.75 13.07
CA GLY A 1017 28.38 14.61 11.99
C GLY A 1017 29.51 15.65 11.99
N ASP A 1018 29.42 16.70 12.82
CA ASP A 1018 30.50 17.67 13.07
C ASP A 1018 31.36 17.34 14.31
N GLY A 1019 31.11 16.21 14.97
CA GLY A 1019 31.82 15.77 16.17
C GLY A 1019 31.23 16.27 17.50
N LEU A 1020 30.18 17.10 17.50
CA LEU A 1020 29.58 17.59 18.73
C LEU A 1020 28.75 16.50 19.46
N PRO A 1021 28.99 16.24 20.76
CA PRO A 1021 28.16 15.31 21.53
C PRO A 1021 26.71 15.80 21.65
N LEU A 1022 25.75 14.99 21.19
CA LEU A 1022 24.31 15.29 21.22
C LEU A 1022 23.63 14.71 22.46
N ALA A 1023 23.93 13.46 22.81
CA ALA A 1023 23.34 12.77 23.95
C ALA A 1023 24.23 11.62 24.45
N ALA A 1024 24.08 11.26 25.73
CA ALA A 1024 24.64 10.04 26.30
C ALA A 1024 23.50 9.13 26.79
N ILE A 1025 23.50 7.88 26.34
CA ILE A 1025 22.49 6.87 26.65
C ILE A 1025 23.14 5.88 27.63
N GLU A 1026 22.79 6.02 28.92
CA GLU A 1026 23.34 5.21 30.02
C GLU A 1026 22.44 4.01 30.41
N GLY A 1027 21.34 3.81 29.67
CA GLY A 1027 20.22 2.94 30.05
C GLY A 1027 19.23 3.60 31.02
N PRO A 1028 18.01 3.06 31.21
CA PRO A 1028 17.00 3.69 32.05
C PRO A 1028 17.38 3.76 33.54
N ARG A 1029 17.58 4.99 34.04
CA ARG A 1029 17.72 5.40 35.46
C ARG A 1029 18.47 4.42 36.36
N ALA A 1030 19.79 4.56 36.39
CA ALA A 1030 20.66 3.86 37.33
C ALA A 1030 20.35 4.22 38.81
N THR A 1031 19.70 3.31 39.53
CA THR A 1031 20.31 2.81 40.76
C THR A 1031 21.42 1.82 40.39
N PRO A 1032 22.49 1.66 41.19
CA PRO A 1032 23.58 0.72 40.89
C PRO A 1032 23.13 -0.72 40.59
N ASP A 1033 21.98 -1.14 41.14
CA ASP A 1033 21.40 -2.47 40.97
C ASP A 1033 20.35 -2.57 39.82
N SER A 1034 20.29 -1.61 38.89
CA SER A 1034 19.31 -1.65 37.78
C SER A 1034 19.70 -2.70 36.73
N PRO A 1035 18.85 -3.71 36.45
CA PRO A 1035 19.13 -4.73 35.44
C PRO A 1035 19.12 -4.22 33.99
N GLU A 1036 18.76 -2.94 33.78
CA GLU A 1036 18.70 -2.29 32.45
C GLU A 1036 19.88 -1.33 32.19
N ARG A 1037 20.83 -1.18 33.13
CA ARG A 1037 22.09 -0.46 32.90
C ARG A 1037 23.02 -1.32 32.04
N PHE A 1038 23.74 -0.73 31.08
CA PHE A 1038 24.79 -1.44 30.35
C PHE A 1038 25.90 -1.97 31.27
N GLU A 1039 26.47 -3.13 30.95
CA GLU A 1039 27.65 -3.68 31.63
C GLU A 1039 28.93 -3.44 30.82
N GLU A 1040 28.97 -3.93 29.58
CA GLU A 1040 30.05 -3.69 28.62
C GLU A 1040 29.43 -3.48 27.22
N PRO A 1041 28.86 -2.30 26.90
CA PRO A 1041 28.32 -2.05 25.56
C PRO A 1041 29.49 -2.08 24.58
N PHE A 1042 29.50 -3.08 23.72
CA PHE A 1042 30.69 -3.48 22.97
C PHE A 1042 30.59 -3.07 21.51
N ASP A 1043 29.43 -3.25 20.91
CA ASP A 1043 29.18 -2.88 19.53
C ASP A 1043 27.76 -2.34 19.32
N VAL A 1044 27.58 -1.56 18.24
CA VAL A 1044 26.33 -0.86 17.92
C VAL A 1044 26.04 -0.94 16.44
N ALA A 1045 24.77 -1.14 16.07
CA ALA A 1045 24.30 -1.02 14.69
C ALA A 1045 22.96 -0.27 14.63
N THR A 1046 22.69 0.35 13.48
CA THR A 1046 21.47 1.12 13.20
C THR A 1046 20.64 0.43 12.12
N SER A 1047 19.33 0.65 12.12
CA SER A 1047 18.46 0.21 11.02
C SER A 1047 17.95 1.39 10.18
N GLN A 1048 17.55 1.13 8.94
CA GLN A 1048 16.89 2.13 8.09
C GLN A 1048 15.64 2.79 8.72
N PHE A 1049 15.07 2.17 9.75
CA PHE A 1049 13.92 2.69 10.50
C PHE A 1049 14.31 3.59 11.69
N GLY A 1050 15.59 3.93 11.87
CA GLY A 1050 16.08 4.79 12.95
C GLY A 1050 16.20 4.13 14.32
N TRP A 1051 16.24 2.79 14.37
CA TRP A 1051 16.42 2.03 15.61
C TRP A 1051 17.90 1.74 15.84
N VAL A 1052 18.33 1.80 17.10
CA VAL A 1052 19.72 1.65 17.52
C VAL A 1052 19.87 0.39 18.36
N TYR A 1053 20.64 -0.57 17.87
CA TYR A 1053 20.86 -1.88 18.45
C TYR A 1053 22.23 -1.90 19.14
N VAL A 1054 22.29 -2.24 20.43
CA VAL A 1054 23.52 -2.23 21.24
C VAL A 1054 23.77 -3.62 21.81
N LEU A 1055 24.87 -4.24 21.39
CA LEU A 1055 25.32 -5.54 21.88
C LEU A 1055 26.12 -5.35 23.18
N ASP A 1056 25.63 -5.97 24.25
CA ASP A 1056 26.21 -5.93 25.59
C ASP A 1056 26.56 -7.38 26.00
N PRO A 1057 27.72 -7.91 25.58
CA PRO A 1057 28.10 -9.30 25.77
C PRO A 1057 28.35 -9.66 27.23
N ALA A 1058 28.73 -8.69 28.08
CA ALA A 1058 28.86 -8.92 29.53
C ALA A 1058 27.49 -9.16 30.18
N ALA A 1059 26.48 -8.36 29.81
CA ALA A 1059 25.09 -8.60 30.20
C ALA A 1059 24.38 -9.67 29.35
N ALA A 1060 25.09 -10.35 28.44
CA ALA A 1060 24.61 -11.39 27.54
C ALA A 1060 23.29 -11.02 26.80
N ARG A 1061 23.21 -9.81 26.24
CA ARG A 1061 21.98 -9.31 25.58
C ARG A 1061 22.25 -8.42 24.37
N LEU A 1062 21.19 -8.22 23.58
CA LEU A 1062 21.08 -7.16 22.58
C LEU A 1062 19.88 -6.25 22.92
N SER A 1063 20.18 -4.98 23.17
CA SER A 1063 19.22 -3.94 23.55
C SER A 1063 18.89 -3.05 22.37
N VAL A 1064 17.62 -2.66 22.21
CA VAL A 1064 17.13 -1.85 21.08
C VAL A 1064 16.50 -0.56 21.58
N PHE A 1065 17.02 0.56 21.09
CA PHE A 1065 16.63 1.93 21.42
C PHE A 1065 16.02 2.63 20.20
N ASP A 1066 15.27 3.70 20.43
CA ASP A 1066 14.90 4.65 19.38
C ASP A 1066 16.02 5.70 19.16
N SER A 1067 15.88 6.52 18.11
CA SER A 1067 16.83 7.61 17.78
C SER A 1067 16.89 8.72 18.82
N ASN A 1068 15.95 8.78 19.78
CA ASN A 1068 15.96 9.69 20.93
C ASN A 1068 16.69 9.09 22.14
N GLY A 1069 17.14 7.83 22.05
CA GLY A 1069 17.85 7.12 23.12
C GLY A 1069 16.95 6.46 24.17
N ALA A 1070 15.65 6.32 23.92
CA ALA A 1070 14.76 5.57 24.81
C ALA A 1070 14.88 4.06 24.54
N LEU A 1071 15.06 3.25 25.60
CA LEU A 1071 15.04 1.79 25.49
C LEU A 1071 13.64 1.32 25.09
N VAL A 1072 13.53 0.61 23.97
CA VAL A 1072 12.25 0.10 23.47
C VAL A 1072 12.05 -1.38 23.80
N ARG A 1073 13.11 -2.21 23.65
CA ARG A 1073 13.12 -3.61 24.10
C ARG A 1073 14.52 -4.18 24.21
N ASN A 1074 14.68 -5.23 25.02
CA ASN A 1074 15.75 -6.21 24.83
C ASN A 1074 15.22 -7.33 23.91
N LEU A 1075 16.06 -7.92 23.05
CA LEU A 1075 15.62 -9.01 22.19
C LEU A 1075 15.41 -10.32 22.99
N PRO A 1076 14.26 -11.01 22.81
CA PRO A 1076 13.90 -12.20 23.57
C PRO A 1076 14.54 -13.48 22.98
N THR A 1077 15.87 -13.47 22.87
CA THR A 1077 16.68 -14.55 22.29
C THR A 1077 17.45 -15.30 23.39
N ASP A 1078 18.02 -16.47 23.09
CA ASP A 1078 18.96 -17.17 24.01
C ASP A 1078 20.17 -16.27 24.33
N PRO A 1079 20.41 -15.90 25.60
CA PRO A 1079 21.56 -15.09 26.02
C PRO A 1079 22.92 -15.64 25.57
N ALA A 1080 23.03 -16.97 25.36
CA ALA A 1080 24.26 -17.60 24.87
C ALA A 1080 24.67 -17.14 23.46
N ILE A 1081 23.78 -16.52 22.69
CA ILE A 1081 24.10 -15.91 21.38
C ILE A 1081 24.85 -14.59 21.54
N PHE A 1082 24.71 -13.92 22.68
CA PHE A 1082 25.31 -12.62 22.96
C PHE A 1082 26.52 -12.72 23.91
N ASP A 1083 26.59 -13.74 24.78
CA ASP A 1083 27.76 -14.00 25.65
C ASP A 1083 29.07 -14.01 24.85
N ARG A 1084 29.94 -13.02 25.12
CA ARG A 1084 31.26 -12.83 24.49
C ARG A 1084 31.23 -12.74 22.95
N SER A 1085 30.07 -12.45 22.35
CA SER A 1085 29.95 -12.03 20.95
C SER A 1085 30.50 -10.60 20.78
N ARG A 1086 31.03 -10.27 19.60
CA ARG A 1086 31.90 -9.10 19.43
C ARG A 1086 31.43 -8.05 18.42
N GLY A 1087 30.65 -8.45 17.42
CA GLY A 1087 30.15 -7.53 16.39
C GLY A 1087 28.74 -7.89 15.95
N LEU A 1088 27.99 -6.87 15.50
CA LEU A 1088 26.68 -7.02 14.90
C LEU A 1088 26.49 -6.15 13.65
N THR A 1089 25.53 -6.56 12.82
CA THR A 1089 24.95 -5.65 11.80
C THR A 1089 23.45 -5.89 11.66
N VAL A 1090 22.74 -4.93 11.07
CA VAL A 1090 21.29 -5.00 10.83
C VAL A 1090 21.01 -4.69 9.36
N ALA A 1091 20.42 -5.65 8.67
CA ALA A 1091 20.00 -5.50 7.27
C ALA A 1091 18.79 -4.56 7.13
N ASP A 1092 18.56 -4.02 5.94
CA ASP A 1092 17.38 -3.19 5.63
C ASP A 1092 16.05 -3.89 5.95
N GLY A 1093 15.99 -5.21 5.76
CA GLY A 1093 14.83 -6.03 6.16
C GLY A 1093 14.62 -6.19 7.67
N GLY A 1094 15.48 -5.60 8.50
CA GLY A 1094 15.48 -5.71 9.97
C GLY A 1094 16.09 -7.02 10.51
N SER A 1095 16.65 -7.88 9.66
CA SER A 1095 17.41 -9.05 10.10
C SER A 1095 18.70 -8.62 10.78
N ILE A 1096 18.94 -9.12 11.98
CA ILE A 1096 20.16 -8.85 12.75
C ILE A 1096 21.14 -10.00 12.53
N TRP A 1097 22.42 -9.69 12.37
CA TRP A 1097 23.49 -10.69 12.29
C TRP A 1097 24.47 -10.47 13.44
N ILE A 1098 24.90 -11.55 14.08
CA ILE A 1098 25.80 -11.53 15.25
C ILE A 1098 27.03 -12.38 14.95
N ALA A 1099 28.22 -11.83 15.18
CA ALA A 1099 29.48 -12.57 15.21
C ALA A 1099 29.64 -13.28 16.56
N GLN A 1100 29.25 -14.55 16.63
CA GLN A 1100 29.31 -15.37 17.84
C GLN A 1100 30.71 -15.99 17.99
N THR A 1101 31.64 -15.16 18.45
CA THR A 1101 33.06 -15.48 18.62
C THR A 1101 33.33 -16.82 19.34
N PRO A 1102 32.62 -17.20 20.43
CA PRO A 1102 32.92 -18.44 21.16
C PRO A 1102 32.54 -19.74 20.43
N THR A 1103 31.76 -19.69 19.36
CA THR A 1103 31.21 -20.88 18.67
C THR A 1103 31.71 -21.05 17.24
N GLY A 1104 32.51 -20.09 16.72
CA GLY A 1104 32.96 -20.09 15.33
C GLY A 1104 31.83 -19.82 14.32
N ARG A 1105 30.78 -19.10 14.73
CA ARG A 1105 29.55 -18.90 13.93
C ARG A 1105 29.18 -17.44 13.75
N ILE A 1106 28.50 -17.17 12.64
CA ILE A 1106 27.60 -16.02 12.54
C ILE A 1106 26.15 -16.50 12.67
N VAL A 1107 25.34 -15.74 13.39
CA VAL A 1107 23.94 -16.07 13.71
C VAL A 1107 23.03 -14.98 13.14
N GLN A 1108 22.09 -15.37 12.28
CA GLN A 1108 21.04 -14.48 11.79
C GLN A 1108 19.81 -14.58 12.70
N LEU A 1109 19.36 -13.44 13.23
CA LEU A 1109 18.13 -13.29 13.99
C LEU A 1109 17.09 -12.53 13.17
N SER A 1110 15.82 -12.87 13.38
CA SER A 1110 14.68 -12.08 12.91
C SER A 1110 14.59 -10.76 13.70
N PRO A 1111 13.83 -9.75 13.23
CA PRO A 1111 13.55 -8.55 14.02
C PRO A 1111 12.91 -8.86 15.40
N SER A 1112 12.24 -10.00 15.55
CA SER A 1112 11.64 -10.48 16.81
C SER A 1112 12.60 -11.25 17.71
N GLY A 1113 13.82 -11.57 17.26
CA GLY A 1113 14.83 -12.32 18.02
C GLY A 1113 14.83 -13.83 17.79
N ASP A 1114 14.08 -14.33 16.82
CA ASP A 1114 14.08 -15.75 16.45
C ASP A 1114 15.31 -16.08 15.61
N ILE A 1115 15.97 -17.22 15.87
CA ILE A 1115 17.10 -17.67 15.03
C ILE A 1115 16.58 -18.08 13.65
N VAL A 1116 17.03 -17.38 12.61
CA VAL A 1116 16.67 -17.65 11.21
C VAL A 1116 17.65 -18.65 10.61
N GLN A 1117 18.96 -18.42 10.77
CA GLN A 1117 20.00 -19.38 10.41
C GLN A 1117 21.28 -19.20 11.23
N GLU A 1118 22.11 -20.23 11.25
CA GLU A 1118 23.47 -20.19 11.77
C GLU A 1118 24.44 -20.69 10.70
N LEU A 1119 25.53 -19.96 10.50
CA LEU A 1119 26.61 -20.36 9.58
C LEU A 1119 27.91 -20.50 10.38
N ALA A 1120 28.50 -21.70 10.37
CA ALA A 1120 29.86 -21.90 10.87
C ALA A 1120 30.85 -21.33 9.84
N VAL A 1121 31.69 -20.39 10.28
CA VAL A 1121 32.55 -19.58 9.39
C VAL A 1121 33.66 -20.46 8.79
N TRP A 1122 34.29 -21.27 9.64
CA TRP A 1122 35.15 -22.39 9.25
C TRP A 1122 34.82 -23.67 10.05
N PRO A 1123 33.98 -24.57 9.50
CA PRO A 1123 33.60 -25.80 10.18
C PRO A 1123 34.81 -26.72 10.43
N GLY A 1124 35.08 -27.04 11.70
CA GLY A 1124 36.15 -27.96 12.10
C GLY A 1124 37.50 -27.30 12.41
N GLU A 1125 37.62 -25.98 12.24
CA GLU A 1125 38.80 -25.18 12.59
C GLU A 1125 38.54 -24.32 13.85
N ASP A 1126 39.61 -23.76 14.43
CA ASP A 1126 39.53 -22.81 15.57
C ASP A 1126 39.14 -21.39 15.08
N SER A 1127 37.91 -21.27 14.60
CA SER A 1127 37.32 -20.06 14.06
C SER A 1127 36.81 -19.14 15.17
N GLN A 1128 37.18 -17.85 15.13
CA GLN A 1128 36.73 -16.84 16.10
C GLN A 1128 36.25 -15.58 15.36
N PRO A 1129 34.99 -15.56 14.87
CA PRO A 1129 34.45 -14.38 14.20
C PRO A 1129 34.38 -13.20 15.16
N VAL A 1130 34.90 -12.05 14.74
CA VAL A 1130 34.89 -10.80 15.51
C VAL A 1130 33.74 -9.92 15.07
N ASP A 1131 33.59 -9.71 13.76
CA ASP A 1131 32.57 -8.81 13.23
C ASP A 1131 31.94 -9.34 11.93
N VAL A 1132 30.76 -8.81 11.59
CA VAL A 1132 29.95 -9.22 10.44
C VAL A 1132 29.29 -8.02 9.77
N ALA A 1133 29.47 -7.87 8.46
CA ALA A 1133 28.83 -6.84 7.65
C ALA A 1133 28.10 -7.45 6.44
N LEU A 1134 27.12 -6.72 5.90
CA LEU A 1134 26.39 -7.08 4.68
C LEU A 1134 26.69 -6.08 3.56
N ALA A 1135 26.95 -6.58 2.36
CA ALA A 1135 27.02 -5.74 1.17
C ALA A 1135 25.62 -5.51 0.57
N PRO A 1136 25.44 -4.49 -0.28
CA PRO A 1136 24.16 -4.22 -0.96
C PRO A 1136 23.60 -5.38 -1.80
N ASP A 1137 24.47 -6.29 -2.27
CA ASP A 1137 24.07 -7.51 -3.00
C ASP A 1137 23.60 -8.66 -2.07
N GLY A 1138 23.59 -8.43 -0.75
CA GLY A 1138 23.28 -9.41 0.29
C GLY A 1138 24.43 -10.36 0.65
N SER A 1139 25.63 -10.19 0.07
CA SER A 1139 26.82 -10.94 0.48
C SER A 1139 27.17 -10.64 1.93
N ILE A 1140 27.60 -11.66 2.66
CA ILE A 1140 27.94 -11.57 4.08
C ILE A 1140 29.46 -11.61 4.22
N TYR A 1141 30.04 -10.63 4.89
CA TYR A 1141 31.48 -10.55 5.15
C TYR A 1141 31.76 -10.71 6.64
N VAL A 1142 32.80 -11.47 6.98
CA VAL A 1142 33.13 -11.81 8.37
C VAL A 1142 34.63 -11.73 8.61
N THR A 1143 35.05 -11.02 9.65
CA THR A 1143 36.44 -11.04 10.15
C THR A 1143 36.64 -12.16 11.17
N ASP A 1144 37.72 -12.94 11.06
CA ASP A 1144 38.02 -14.06 11.96
C ASP A 1144 39.41 -13.90 12.60
N ALA A 1145 39.46 -13.80 13.93
CA ALA A 1145 40.67 -13.63 14.72
C ALA A 1145 41.45 -14.92 14.99
N GLY A 1146 40.80 -16.09 14.90
CA GLY A 1146 41.45 -17.39 15.09
C GLY A 1146 42.25 -17.81 13.86
N LEU A 1147 41.71 -17.48 12.68
CA LEU A 1147 42.28 -17.82 11.38
C LEU A 1147 42.97 -16.64 10.67
N PHE A 1148 42.83 -15.41 11.20
CA PHE A 1148 43.33 -14.16 10.63
C PHE A 1148 42.85 -13.94 9.19
N LYS A 1149 41.53 -13.99 8.98
CA LYS A 1149 40.93 -13.90 7.64
C LYS A 1149 39.74 -12.95 7.58
N LEU A 1150 39.55 -12.35 6.41
CA LEU A 1150 38.26 -11.85 5.96
C LEU A 1150 37.62 -12.91 5.06
N VAL A 1151 36.36 -13.25 5.32
CA VAL A 1151 35.61 -14.31 4.63
C VAL A 1151 34.33 -13.73 4.03
N ARG A 1152 34.12 -13.92 2.72
CA ARG A 1152 32.88 -13.55 2.02
C ARG A 1152 32.01 -14.79 1.77
N PHE A 1153 30.73 -14.69 2.10
CA PHE A 1153 29.67 -15.65 1.78
C PHE A 1153 28.66 -15.02 0.82
N ALA A 1154 28.01 -15.84 0.03
CA ALA A 1154 26.80 -15.47 -0.71
C ALA A 1154 25.61 -15.31 0.26
N PRO A 1155 24.51 -14.65 -0.17
CA PRO A 1155 23.30 -14.50 0.65
C PRO A 1155 22.69 -15.84 1.14
N ASP A 1156 22.94 -16.94 0.41
CA ASP A 1156 22.53 -18.31 0.77
C ASP A 1156 23.42 -18.97 1.84
N GLY A 1157 24.42 -18.25 2.37
CA GLY A 1157 25.37 -18.75 3.35
C GLY A 1157 26.49 -19.62 2.78
N ARG A 1158 26.60 -19.77 1.46
CA ARG A 1158 27.72 -20.47 0.82
C ARG A 1158 28.96 -19.59 0.80
N ARG A 1159 30.06 -20.05 1.42
CA ARG A 1159 31.35 -19.36 1.37
C ARG A 1159 31.84 -19.23 -0.08
N LEU A 1160 32.15 -18.02 -0.49
CA LEU A 1160 32.61 -17.68 -1.84
C LEU A 1160 34.14 -17.60 -1.90
N MET A 1161 34.73 -16.83 -0.99
CA MET A 1161 36.16 -16.49 -1.00
C MET A 1161 36.61 -16.09 0.41
N ALA A 1162 37.92 -16.12 0.65
CA ALA A 1162 38.54 -15.63 1.87
C ALA A 1162 39.99 -15.24 1.61
N TRP A 1163 40.47 -14.18 2.25
CA TRP A 1163 41.85 -13.69 2.16
C TRP A 1163 42.43 -13.43 3.55
N ASP A 1164 43.77 -13.36 3.61
CA ASP A 1164 44.50 -13.19 4.86
C ASP A 1164 44.46 -11.73 5.34
N LEU A 1165 44.29 -11.56 6.65
CA LEU A 1165 44.47 -10.32 7.37
C LEU A 1165 45.77 -10.38 8.20
N PRO A 1166 46.34 -9.23 8.60
CA PRO A 1166 47.29 -9.16 9.70
C PRO A 1166 46.76 -9.86 10.96
N ARG A 1167 47.64 -10.24 11.89
CA ARG A 1167 47.21 -10.82 13.17
C ARG A 1167 46.53 -9.75 14.02
N PHE A 1168 45.43 -10.13 14.66
CA PHE A 1168 44.70 -9.37 15.69
C PHE A 1168 44.14 -10.34 16.74
N ASN A 1169 43.55 -9.82 17.81
CA ASN A 1169 42.93 -10.59 18.88
C ASN A 1169 41.39 -10.41 18.85
N SER A 1170 40.65 -11.28 19.52
CA SER A 1170 39.17 -11.26 19.52
C SER A 1170 38.52 -10.30 20.54
N ILE A 1171 39.26 -9.32 21.06
CA ILE A 1171 38.74 -8.25 21.94
C ILE A 1171 38.91 -6.91 21.22
N ASP A 1172 40.14 -6.53 20.92
CA ASP A 1172 40.45 -5.35 20.12
C ASP A 1172 40.78 -5.83 18.69
N GLY A 1173 39.76 -6.40 18.04
CA GLY A 1173 39.88 -7.07 16.74
C GLY A 1173 39.41 -6.22 15.57
N SER A 1174 39.62 -6.73 14.36
CA SER A 1174 39.16 -6.08 13.12
C SER A 1174 37.63 -6.08 13.04
N HIS A 1175 37.03 -4.90 13.10
CA HIS A 1175 35.66 -4.68 12.61
C HIS A 1175 35.70 -4.32 11.12
N LEU A 1176 34.55 -4.40 10.47
CA LEU A 1176 34.41 -4.02 9.08
C LEU A 1176 33.12 -3.27 8.79
N VAL A 1177 33.21 -2.30 7.88
CA VAL A 1177 32.05 -1.68 7.27
C VAL A 1177 32.18 -1.79 5.76
N ILE A 1178 31.04 -1.88 5.09
CA ILE A 1178 30.94 -1.89 3.64
C ILE A 1178 30.24 -0.57 3.30
N ASP A 1179 30.89 0.29 2.52
CA ASP A 1179 30.19 1.46 2.01
C ASP A 1179 29.03 1.01 1.11
N GLY A 1180 28.07 1.90 0.83
CA GLY A 1180 27.10 1.59 -0.24
C GLY A 1180 27.81 1.27 -1.57
N ALA A 1181 29.09 1.68 -1.67
CA ALA A 1181 30.01 1.37 -2.72
C ALA A 1181 30.68 -0.03 -2.70
N GLY A 1182 30.24 -0.98 -1.87
CA GLY A 1182 30.74 -2.35 -1.90
C GLY A 1182 32.23 -2.53 -1.57
N ASN A 1183 32.96 -1.45 -1.24
CA ASN A 1183 34.33 -1.50 -0.75
C ASN A 1183 34.27 -1.90 0.72
N VAL A 1184 35.13 -2.85 1.09
CA VAL A 1184 35.16 -3.40 2.45
C VAL A 1184 36.30 -2.74 3.21
N TYR A 1185 35.97 -1.88 4.15
CA TYR A 1185 36.93 -1.26 5.07
C TYR A 1185 37.07 -2.17 6.28
N VAL A 1186 38.30 -2.50 6.64
CA VAL A 1186 38.64 -3.40 7.73
C VAL A 1186 39.62 -2.68 8.64
N THR A 1187 39.26 -2.50 9.91
CA THR A 1187 40.22 -1.93 10.87
C THR A 1187 41.36 -2.93 11.11
N LEU A 1188 42.58 -2.43 11.21
CA LEU A 1188 43.79 -3.19 11.51
C LEU A 1188 44.37 -2.69 12.84
N PRO A 1189 43.83 -3.13 14.00
CA PRO A 1189 44.15 -2.58 15.30
C PRO A 1189 45.65 -2.58 15.60
N ASP A 1190 46.34 -3.70 15.31
CA ASP A 1190 47.74 -3.89 15.67
C ASP A 1190 48.73 -3.20 14.70
N THR A 1191 48.25 -2.61 13.58
CA THR A 1191 49.07 -1.77 12.68
C THR A 1191 48.66 -0.29 12.65
N GLY A 1192 47.61 0.11 13.38
CA GLY A 1192 47.13 1.50 13.44
C GLY A 1192 46.51 2.01 12.13
N GLN A 1193 45.96 1.11 11.33
CA GLN A 1193 45.47 1.40 9.97
C GLN A 1193 44.04 0.90 9.75
N VAL A 1194 43.40 1.40 8.70
CA VAL A 1194 42.22 0.78 8.07
C VAL A 1194 42.66 0.30 6.69
N ALA A 1195 42.55 -1.00 6.42
CA ALA A 1195 42.71 -1.54 5.08
C ALA A 1195 41.39 -1.48 4.33
N VAL A 1196 41.44 -1.28 3.02
CA VAL A 1196 40.29 -1.32 2.13
C VAL A 1196 40.50 -2.46 1.13
N TYR A 1197 39.42 -3.16 0.81
CA TYR A 1197 39.38 -4.25 -0.16
C TYR A 1197 38.20 -4.07 -1.11
N ASP A 1198 38.32 -4.55 -2.35
CA ASP A 1198 37.18 -4.60 -3.27
C ASP A 1198 36.34 -5.87 -3.02
N ALA A 1199 35.24 -5.99 -3.77
CA ALA A 1199 34.40 -7.18 -3.75
C ALA A 1199 35.11 -8.46 -4.24
N ALA A 1200 36.23 -8.35 -4.97
CA ALA A 1200 37.05 -9.49 -5.42
C ALA A 1200 38.11 -9.93 -4.38
N GLY A 1201 38.31 -9.14 -3.30
CA GLY A 1201 39.30 -9.38 -2.25
C GLY A 1201 40.70 -8.86 -2.56
N GLN A 1202 40.86 -8.00 -3.58
CA GLN A 1202 42.11 -7.29 -3.81
C GLN A 1202 42.28 -6.23 -2.71
N GLU A 1203 43.45 -6.19 -2.05
CA GLU A 1203 43.77 -5.07 -1.17
C GLU A 1203 43.91 -3.82 -2.02
N LEU A 1204 42.97 -2.92 -1.80
CA LEU A 1204 42.85 -1.64 -2.46
C LEU A 1204 43.85 -0.65 -1.82
N GLY A 1205 43.97 -0.65 -0.49
CA GLY A 1205 45.13 -0.09 0.20
C GLY A 1205 44.85 0.28 1.64
N ARG A 1206 45.63 1.21 2.23
CA ARG A 1206 45.60 1.45 3.69
C ARG A 1206 45.62 2.93 4.07
N LEU A 1207 44.76 3.28 5.02
CA LEU A 1207 44.66 4.59 5.64
C LEU A 1207 45.24 4.50 7.06
N ALA A 1208 46.21 5.35 7.40
CA ALA A 1208 46.81 5.36 8.75
C ALA A 1208 46.08 6.35 9.67
N LEU A 1209 45.77 5.93 10.90
CA LEU A 1209 45.29 6.86 11.92
C LEU A 1209 46.47 7.63 12.55
N PRO A 1210 46.29 8.90 12.94
CA PRO A 1210 47.35 9.71 13.52
C PRO A 1210 47.70 9.21 14.92
N ALA A 1211 49.00 9.06 15.21
CA ALA A 1211 49.46 8.67 16.54
C ALA A 1211 48.99 9.67 17.61
N GLY A 1212 48.67 9.15 18.80
CA GLY A 1212 48.13 9.94 19.89
C GLY A 1212 49.02 9.95 21.14
N PRO A 1213 48.59 10.67 22.19
CA PRO A 1213 49.39 10.88 23.39
C PRO A 1213 49.65 9.60 24.21
N GLN A 1214 48.92 8.51 23.96
CA GLN A 1214 49.14 7.21 24.60
C GLN A 1214 49.92 6.22 23.72
N GLY A 1215 50.20 6.56 22.45
CA GLY A 1215 51.00 5.73 21.54
C GLY A 1215 50.43 5.67 20.12
N ALA A 1216 50.77 4.60 19.40
CA ALA A 1216 50.16 4.30 18.10
C ALA A 1216 48.63 4.18 18.25
N ALA A 1217 47.90 4.67 17.26
CA ALA A 1217 46.45 4.55 17.22
C ALA A 1217 46.03 3.08 17.12
N ARG A 1218 44.90 2.73 17.74
CA ARG A 1218 44.33 1.37 17.68
C ARG A 1218 42.88 1.42 17.16
N PRO A 1219 42.70 1.48 15.82
CA PRO A 1219 41.38 1.50 15.22
C PRO A 1219 40.66 0.18 15.53
N VAL A 1220 39.44 0.24 16.07
CA VAL A 1220 38.61 -0.95 16.31
C VAL A 1220 37.26 -0.80 15.62
N GLY A 1221 36.30 -0.06 16.17
CA GLY A 1221 34.99 0.12 15.57
C GLY A 1221 35.03 1.06 14.37
N ILE A 1222 34.18 0.78 13.38
CA ILE A 1222 34.15 1.50 12.11
C ILE A 1222 32.72 1.63 11.58
N GLY A 1223 32.36 2.83 11.14
CA GLY A 1223 31.09 3.14 10.48
C GLY A 1223 31.31 3.98 9.24
N VAL A 1224 30.31 4.01 8.36
CA VAL A 1224 30.30 4.85 7.15
C VAL A 1224 28.99 5.62 7.08
N ASP A 1225 29.07 6.91 6.76
CA ASP A 1225 27.89 7.73 6.55
C ASP A 1225 27.41 7.75 5.09
N ALA A 1226 26.26 8.38 4.84
CA ALA A 1226 25.67 8.46 3.50
C ALA A 1226 26.52 9.24 2.48
N TYR A 1227 27.51 10.02 2.94
CA TYR A 1227 28.46 10.77 2.12
C TYR A 1227 29.76 9.99 1.85
N GLY A 1228 29.91 8.80 2.43
CA GLY A 1228 31.10 7.96 2.30
C GLY A 1228 32.21 8.30 3.29
N THR A 1229 31.97 9.15 4.29
CA THR A 1229 32.97 9.44 5.33
C THR A 1229 33.12 8.22 6.23
N ILE A 1230 34.37 7.82 6.50
CA ILE A 1230 34.68 6.67 7.36
C ILE A 1230 34.96 7.16 8.78
N TRP A 1231 34.14 6.72 9.72
CA TRP A 1231 34.20 7.06 11.14
C TRP A 1231 34.84 5.91 11.91
N VAL A 1232 35.96 6.16 12.59
CA VAL A 1232 36.78 5.12 13.24
C VAL A 1232 37.02 5.45 14.70
N SER A 1233 36.84 4.49 15.60
CA SER A 1233 37.20 4.63 17.01
C SER A 1233 38.64 4.18 17.27
N ASP A 1234 39.43 5.04 17.94
CA ASP A 1234 40.74 4.70 18.48
C ASP A 1234 40.59 4.36 19.97
N VAL A 1235 40.60 3.05 20.27
CA VAL A 1235 40.41 2.52 21.63
C VAL A 1235 41.51 2.97 22.58
N VAL A 1236 42.75 3.12 22.10
CA VAL A 1236 43.93 3.39 22.95
C VAL A 1236 44.05 4.87 23.28
N ASN A 1237 43.83 5.76 22.31
CA ASN A 1237 43.90 7.20 22.57
C ASN A 1237 42.54 7.80 23.00
N GLY A 1238 41.44 7.04 22.94
CA GLY A 1238 40.12 7.49 23.38
C GLY A 1238 39.53 8.53 22.44
N ARG A 1239 39.54 8.26 21.13
CA ARG A 1239 39.17 9.23 20.08
C ARG A 1239 38.16 8.66 19.09
N LEU A 1240 37.39 9.55 18.47
CA LEU A 1240 36.66 9.31 17.24
C LEU A 1240 37.34 10.12 16.12
N VAL A 1241 37.69 9.46 15.03
CA VAL A 1241 38.47 10.02 13.91
C VAL A 1241 37.70 9.80 12.62
N THR A 1242 37.53 10.84 11.80
CA THR A 1242 37.11 10.67 10.40
C THR A 1242 38.32 10.47 9.52
N LEU A 1243 38.18 9.58 8.54
CA LEU A 1243 39.12 9.40 7.44
C LEU A 1243 38.43 9.90 6.16
N GLU A 1244 38.81 11.10 5.74
CA GLU A 1244 38.34 11.73 4.52
C GLU A 1244 39.28 11.37 3.36
N ARG A 1245 38.67 10.98 2.22
CA ARG A 1245 39.41 10.75 0.98
C ARG A 1245 39.82 12.13 0.41
N ASN A 1246 41.11 12.32 0.11
CA ASN A 1246 41.61 13.44 -0.69
C ASN A 1246 41.23 13.29 -2.16
#